data_AF-A0A3E2HFX2-F1
#
_entry.id   AF-A0A3E2HFX2-F1
#
_cell.length_a   1.000
_cell.length_b   1.000
_cell.length_c   1.000
_cell.angle_alpha   90.00
_cell.angle_beta   90.00
_cell.angle_gamma   90.00
#
_symmetry.space_group_name_H-M   'P 1'
#
loop_
_entity.id
_entity.type
_entity.pdbx_description
1 polymer ?
#
loop_
_entity_poly.entity_id
_entity_poly.type
_entity_poly.pdbx_seq_one_letter_code
_entity_poly.pdbx_strand_id
1 'polypeptide(L)'
;MRKFGFGKKSGDGDEDSNRPALFGRSSKSSSSSSNPYAQQPPAADPYAQDTNKYANMGPAMLPYQQAKQNYGMSGPTGPPSGPSPNRSPYNRSPAPDASEQKSAGYGADKYGSGGGYGANRYDSAAQGGSKYGPAGYGGLGRTISHDTTTTEDNRNALFGGAKERYTQSSNLPPSNGAPGGGYSAEPGASGGGYGAYGEERQLTAEEQEDEDVQATKQQIRFMKQEDVASTRNALRIAAQAEESGMATLTRLGVQGERIYNTEKNLDLAANHNRIAEERAKELKTLNKSMFAVHVSNPFTASSRKAERDQEIIDKHRAEREERDSTRQAAFQGQQRMDGAFRGIQRDGNGPQLSKASLAERSKYQFEADSEDEDMENEIDSNLDALGGAAGRLNALARATGREVDEQNKRIDIIIQKSDRVDDQIAMNRASRGTTAPARATLHISGFGFGQSNPTYQLTGSDGQRYVMRKKPPGKLVSKTAHQVEREYRVIHALEKTDVPVPKTYCLCTDDSVVGTPFYIMEFLDGRIIEDPAMPGVTPAERSEMWHDAIRTLAKFHRLVPKDIGLEDFGRPSGFYDRQIKTFSIISKAQAAAVDVDTKEPVGQIPHIEEILEYFRDKHFQPFDRGTPVHGDYKIDNLVFHKTEPRVIGILDWEMSTIGHPLSDIINLITPYLLASQKKDPFESTIRVKSFPQFQSSATQGLPSQDQLIKWYAEVAGWDPNPDIAWGAAFGFFRATCIYQGIAARWAVRQASSAKAMDNALMRHPMGTLAWTLVQEARQASKEKSKL
;
A
#
# COMPACT_ATOMS: atom_id res chain seq x y z
N MET A 1 -36.76 71.75 -17.63
CA MET A 1 -36.28 72.76 -16.64
C MET A 1 -34.87 72.31 -16.23
N ARG A 2 -33.78 73.10 -16.35
CA ARG A 2 -33.34 74.28 -15.53
C ARG A 2 -33.41 73.96 -14.03
N LYS A 3 -32.36 74.10 -13.20
CA LYS A 3 -31.18 75.03 -13.16
C LYS A 3 -29.86 74.28 -12.85
N PHE A 4 -28.68 74.64 -13.40
CA PHE A 4 -27.64 75.63 -12.95
C PHE A 4 -27.11 75.46 -11.51
N GLY A 5 -25.81 75.62 -11.18
CA GLY A 5 -24.59 76.00 -11.96
C GLY A 5 -23.31 75.68 -11.13
N PHE A 6 -22.08 76.11 -11.41
CA PHE A 6 -21.49 77.09 -12.35
C PHE A 6 -19.98 76.81 -12.62
N GLY A 7 -19.47 77.23 -13.79
CA GLY A 7 -18.04 77.58 -14.03
C GLY A 7 -17.07 76.43 -14.35
N LYS A 8 -15.84 76.68 -14.86
CA LYS A 8 -15.32 77.92 -15.51
C LYS A 8 -14.20 77.60 -16.55
N LYS A 9 -13.30 78.55 -16.83
CA LYS A 9 -12.13 78.56 -17.76
C LYS A 9 -10.92 79.19 -17.03
N SER A 10 -9.66 79.27 -17.51
CA SER A 10 -8.94 79.08 -18.82
C SER A 10 -7.42 78.88 -18.54
N GLY A 11 -6.47 78.68 -19.47
CA GLY A 11 -6.49 78.53 -20.95
C GLY A 11 -5.33 79.25 -21.68
N ASP A 12 -4.62 78.52 -22.56
CA ASP A 12 -3.84 78.94 -23.76
C ASP A 12 -2.49 79.73 -23.69
N GLY A 13 -1.57 79.47 -24.64
CA GLY A 13 -0.20 80.04 -24.83
C GLY A 13 0.93 79.14 -24.26
N ASP A 14 1.95 78.61 -24.98
CA ASP A 14 2.79 79.03 -26.14
C ASP A 14 3.84 80.12 -25.77
N GLU A 15 5.13 80.12 -26.17
CA GLU A 15 5.95 79.37 -27.16
C GLU A 15 7.25 78.79 -26.48
N ASP A 16 7.92 77.70 -26.90
CA ASP A 16 8.91 77.51 -28.01
C ASP A 16 10.17 78.45 -27.94
N SER A 17 11.42 78.11 -28.34
CA SER A 17 11.97 76.98 -29.13
C SER A 17 13.50 76.77 -28.96
N ASN A 18 14.03 75.63 -29.46
CA ASN A 18 15.43 75.22 -29.82
C ASN A 18 15.75 73.80 -29.27
N ARG A 19 16.34 72.83 -30.00
CA ARG A 19 16.75 72.69 -31.42
C ARG A 19 16.73 71.18 -31.83
N PRO A 20 16.67 70.79 -33.13
CA PRO A 20 15.93 69.57 -33.50
C PRO A 20 16.67 68.45 -34.25
N ALA A 21 15.90 67.36 -34.45
CA ALA A 21 15.83 66.50 -35.66
C ALA A 21 16.70 65.22 -35.81
N LEU A 22 16.13 64.28 -36.59
CA LEU A 22 16.60 62.94 -37.01
C LEU A 22 16.80 61.92 -35.85
N PHE A 23 16.36 60.66 -35.93
CA PHE A 23 16.10 59.78 -37.07
C PHE A 23 14.84 58.90 -36.89
N GLY A 24 14.25 58.45 -38.00
CA GLY A 24 13.45 57.22 -38.04
C GLY A 24 14.29 56.03 -38.54
N ARG A 25 14.02 54.79 -38.08
CA ARG A 25 14.68 53.59 -38.62
C ARG A 25 13.81 52.33 -38.55
N SER A 26 13.93 51.49 -39.58
CA SER A 26 13.20 50.23 -39.78
C SER A 26 13.92 49.02 -39.16
N SER A 27 13.20 47.88 -39.10
CA SER A 27 13.66 46.50 -38.87
C SER A 27 14.38 46.18 -37.55
N LYS A 28 13.85 45.22 -36.78
CA LYS A 28 14.51 44.64 -35.60
C LYS A 28 15.13 43.29 -35.90
N SER A 29 16.46 43.23 -35.83
CA SER A 29 17.23 42.03 -35.52
C SER A 29 18.46 42.44 -34.71
N SER A 30 18.67 41.85 -33.54
CA SER A 30 19.83 42.17 -32.69
C SER A 30 20.11 41.04 -31.70
N SER A 31 21.33 40.53 -31.69
CA SER A 31 21.84 39.57 -30.71
C SER A 31 22.64 40.27 -29.60
N SER A 32 22.75 39.60 -28.44
CA SER A 32 23.92 39.59 -27.54
C SER A 32 24.56 40.92 -27.09
N SER A 33 24.47 41.21 -25.78
CA SER A 33 25.47 42.03 -25.06
C SER A 33 25.70 41.52 -23.63
N SER A 34 26.83 40.84 -23.44
CA SER A 34 27.63 40.61 -22.21
C SER A 34 27.15 41.20 -20.86
N ASN A 35 27.09 40.35 -19.83
CA ASN A 35 27.03 40.75 -18.41
C ASN A 35 28.46 40.80 -17.81
N PRO A 36 28.91 41.92 -17.21
CA PRO A 36 30.30 42.08 -16.73
C PRO A 36 30.68 41.31 -15.44
N TYR A 37 29.79 40.47 -14.89
CA TYR A 37 30.06 39.70 -13.65
C TYR A 37 30.29 38.19 -13.87
N ALA A 38 30.46 37.72 -15.10
CA ALA A 38 30.79 36.32 -15.38
C ALA A 38 32.28 36.00 -15.07
N GLN A 39 32.54 35.23 -14.00
CA GLN A 39 33.88 34.67 -13.77
C GLN A 39 34.18 33.56 -14.80
N GLN A 40 35.46 33.47 -15.21
CA GLN A 40 35.94 32.34 -16.02
C GLN A 40 36.04 31.07 -15.17
N PRO A 41 35.82 29.87 -15.75
CA PRO A 41 36.04 28.61 -15.05
C PRO A 41 37.55 28.41 -14.73
N PRO A 42 37.88 27.78 -13.59
CA PRO A 42 39.27 27.46 -13.25
C PRO A 42 39.87 26.40 -14.18
N ALA A 43 41.21 26.36 -14.23
CA ALA A 43 41.96 25.39 -15.04
C ALA A 43 41.76 23.94 -14.55
N ALA A 44 41.98 22.98 -15.45
CA ALA A 44 41.74 21.56 -15.20
C ALA A 44 42.69 20.96 -14.14
N ASP A 45 42.14 20.14 -13.25
CA ASP A 45 42.87 19.37 -12.24
C ASP A 45 43.51 18.12 -12.90
N PRO A 46 44.84 17.93 -12.84
CA PRO A 46 45.52 16.77 -13.42
C PRO A 46 45.21 15.43 -12.74
N TYR A 47 44.47 15.41 -11.62
CA TYR A 47 44.02 14.19 -10.95
C TYR A 47 42.54 13.85 -11.18
N ALA A 48 41.83 14.61 -12.02
CA ALA A 48 40.45 14.31 -12.41
C ALA A 48 40.36 13.10 -13.35
N GLN A 49 40.36 11.87 -12.81
CA GLN A 49 40.12 10.66 -13.60
C GLN A 49 38.68 10.64 -14.16
N ASP A 50 38.63 10.58 -15.49
CA ASP A 50 37.46 10.54 -16.37
C ASP A 50 36.26 9.73 -15.83
N THR A 51 35.23 10.44 -15.36
CA THR A 51 34.04 9.88 -14.70
C THR A 51 32.94 9.44 -15.66
N ASN A 52 33.15 9.46 -16.98
CA ASN A 52 32.06 9.33 -17.96
C ASN A 52 32.19 8.18 -18.98
N LYS A 53 32.83 7.07 -18.58
CA LYS A 53 33.21 5.96 -19.46
C LYS A 53 32.08 5.09 -20.04
N TYR A 54 30.82 5.41 -19.78
CA TYR A 54 29.65 4.65 -20.24
C TYR A 54 28.57 5.48 -20.96
N ALA A 55 28.72 6.79 -21.11
CA ALA A 55 27.68 7.65 -21.70
C ALA A 55 27.60 7.61 -23.24
N ASN A 56 28.48 6.87 -23.92
CA ASN A 56 28.64 6.98 -25.37
C ASN A 56 28.98 5.66 -26.10
N MET A 57 28.33 4.56 -25.70
CA MET A 57 28.28 3.32 -26.48
C MET A 57 26.86 3.02 -26.96
N GLY A 58 26.72 2.73 -28.26
CA GLY A 58 25.51 2.14 -28.83
C GLY A 58 25.31 0.68 -28.37
N PRO A 59 24.27 -0.02 -28.87
CA PRO A 59 23.86 -1.33 -28.37
C PRO A 59 24.84 -2.46 -28.74
N ALA A 60 25.96 -2.53 -28.02
CA ALA A 60 26.88 -3.66 -27.96
C ALA A 60 26.82 -4.29 -26.55
N MET A 61 27.05 -5.60 -26.47
CA MET A 61 26.63 -6.44 -25.33
C MET A 61 27.29 -6.05 -23.99
N LEU A 62 26.48 -5.97 -22.93
CA LEU A 62 26.94 -5.94 -21.54
C LEU A 62 27.21 -7.37 -21.03
N PRO A 63 28.05 -7.56 -19.99
CA PRO A 63 28.48 -8.88 -19.50
C PRO A 63 27.35 -9.86 -19.10
N TYR A 64 26.13 -9.35 -18.90
CA TYR A 64 24.95 -10.13 -18.52
C TYR A 64 24.55 -11.21 -19.57
N GLN A 65 24.94 -11.06 -20.84
CA GLN A 65 24.69 -12.10 -21.85
C GLN A 65 25.62 -13.32 -21.70
N GLN A 66 26.80 -13.18 -21.10
CA GLN A 66 27.74 -14.29 -20.91
C GLN A 66 27.23 -15.30 -19.86
N ALA A 67 26.46 -14.84 -18.87
CA ALA A 67 25.78 -15.71 -17.91
C ALA A 67 24.62 -16.53 -18.52
N LYS A 68 24.01 -16.07 -19.63
CA LYS A 68 22.89 -16.76 -20.28
C LYS A 68 23.29 -17.94 -21.19
N GLN A 69 24.58 -18.14 -21.48
CA GLN A 69 25.03 -19.30 -22.27
C GLN A 69 25.33 -20.55 -21.43
N ASN A 70 25.40 -20.45 -20.09
CA ASN A 70 25.71 -21.57 -19.21
C ASN A 70 24.49 -22.34 -18.66
N TYR A 71 23.27 -21.98 -19.06
CA TYR A 71 22.04 -22.71 -18.72
C TYR A 71 21.33 -23.19 -19.99
N GLY A 72 21.93 -24.19 -20.63
CA GLY A 72 21.30 -25.04 -21.64
C GLY A 72 21.53 -26.50 -21.28
N MET A 73 20.47 -27.31 -21.26
CA MET A 73 20.60 -28.76 -21.05
C MET A 73 21.27 -29.43 -22.26
N SER A 74 22.18 -30.37 -21.96
CA SER A 74 22.76 -31.29 -22.93
C SER A 74 22.99 -32.65 -22.25
N GLY A 75 22.46 -33.73 -22.84
CA GLY A 75 22.65 -35.10 -22.34
C GLY A 75 24.08 -35.65 -22.55
N PRO A 76 24.36 -36.88 -22.08
CA PRO A 76 25.71 -37.39 -21.91
C PRO A 76 26.34 -37.98 -23.18
N THR A 77 27.57 -37.59 -23.48
CA THR A 77 28.50 -38.32 -24.37
C THR A 77 29.92 -38.29 -23.80
N GLY A 78 30.69 -39.37 -23.96
CA GLY A 78 31.99 -39.57 -23.31
C GLY A 78 33.15 -38.70 -23.85
N PRO A 79 34.31 -38.71 -23.15
CA PRO A 79 35.46 -37.87 -23.46
C PRO A 79 36.30 -38.39 -24.65
N PRO A 80 37.01 -37.50 -25.35
CA PRO A 80 38.46 -37.68 -25.42
C PRO A 80 39.32 -36.40 -25.35
N SER A 81 40.61 -36.62 -25.17
CA SER A 81 41.73 -35.69 -24.94
C SER A 81 42.18 -34.80 -26.11
N GLY A 82 42.84 -33.69 -25.77
CA GLY A 82 44.06 -33.23 -26.51
C GLY A 82 43.92 -31.94 -27.34
N PRO A 83 44.83 -30.94 -27.20
CA PRO A 83 44.77 -29.69 -27.95
C PRO A 83 45.76 -29.59 -29.13
N SER A 84 45.29 -29.12 -30.30
CA SER A 84 46.10 -28.43 -31.33
C SER A 84 45.23 -27.68 -32.36
N PRO A 85 45.77 -26.71 -33.12
CA PRO A 85 44.94 -25.63 -33.71
C PRO A 85 44.87 -25.57 -35.25
N ASN A 86 44.05 -24.62 -35.74
CA ASN A 86 44.21 -23.82 -36.97
C ASN A 86 43.75 -24.40 -38.33
N ARG A 87 42.57 -23.93 -38.83
CA ARG A 87 42.37 -23.29 -40.17
C ARG A 87 40.92 -22.86 -40.46
N SER A 88 40.72 -22.17 -41.58
CA SER A 88 39.47 -21.60 -42.16
C SER A 88 39.53 -21.80 -43.71
N PRO A 89 38.58 -21.36 -44.59
CA PRO A 89 37.14 -20.99 -44.48
C PRO A 89 36.22 -21.71 -45.55
N TYR A 90 34.91 -21.35 -45.62
CA TYR A 90 34.06 -21.07 -46.83
C TYR A 90 32.64 -21.73 -46.98
N ASN A 91 31.71 -20.88 -47.47
CA ASN A 91 30.60 -21.09 -48.47
C ASN A 91 29.14 -21.49 -48.12
N ARG A 92 28.22 -20.54 -48.45
CA ARG A 92 26.92 -20.60 -49.20
C ARG A 92 25.70 -21.45 -48.75
N SER A 93 24.60 -20.73 -48.45
CA SER A 93 23.26 -20.66 -49.11
C SER A 93 22.78 -21.80 -50.07
N PRO A 94 21.45 -22.04 -50.29
CA PRO A 94 20.34 -21.06 -50.23
C PRO A 94 18.97 -21.56 -49.65
N ALA A 95 17.90 -20.78 -49.88
CA ALA A 95 16.50 -21.05 -49.52
C ALA A 95 15.62 -21.41 -50.76
N PRO A 96 14.31 -21.66 -50.58
CA PRO A 96 13.29 -21.24 -51.54
C PRO A 96 12.12 -20.43 -50.90
N ASP A 97 11.11 -20.09 -51.72
CA ASP A 97 10.05 -19.07 -51.51
C ASP A 97 8.71 -19.55 -52.14
N ALA A 98 7.56 -18.88 -51.84
CA ALA A 98 6.48 -18.52 -52.81
C ALA A 98 5.06 -18.28 -52.20
N SER A 99 4.56 -17.03 -52.34
CA SER A 99 3.18 -16.63 -52.77
C SER A 99 1.91 -16.90 -51.93
N GLU A 100 0.71 -16.36 -52.26
CA GLU A 100 0.23 -14.96 -52.44
C GLU A 100 -1.31 -14.97 -52.72
N GLN A 101 -2.12 -14.02 -52.21
CA GLN A 101 -3.29 -13.43 -52.93
C GLN A 101 -3.99 -12.24 -52.20
N LYS A 102 -4.85 -11.48 -52.90
CA LYS A 102 -5.59 -10.28 -52.46
C LYS A 102 -6.98 -10.16 -53.14
N SER A 103 -7.89 -9.36 -52.57
CA SER A 103 -9.04 -8.74 -53.29
C SER A 103 -9.55 -7.46 -52.58
N ALA A 104 -10.33 -6.61 -53.27
CA ALA A 104 -10.86 -5.32 -52.76
C ALA A 104 -12.10 -4.81 -53.55
N GLY A 105 -12.86 -3.83 -53.00
CA GLY A 105 -14.05 -3.20 -53.63
C GLY A 105 -14.42 -1.82 -53.01
N TYR A 106 -15.33 -1.04 -53.63
CA TYR A 106 -15.47 0.42 -53.37
C TYR A 106 -16.89 1.02 -53.58
N GLY A 107 -17.22 2.11 -52.86
CA GLY A 107 -18.30 3.10 -53.14
C GLY A 107 -19.69 2.88 -52.47
N ALA A 108 -20.59 3.87 -52.31
CA ALA A 108 -20.54 5.35 -52.38
C ALA A 108 -21.78 6.01 -51.69
N ASP A 109 -21.82 7.35 -51.58
CA ASP A 109 -22.77 8.24 -50.82
C ASP A 109 -24.30 8.02 -51.03
N LYS A 110 -25.26 8.47 -50.18
CA LYS A 110 -25.58 9.91 -49.92
C LYS A 110 -26.76 10.19 -48.92
N TYR A 111 -26.53 11.12 -47.96
CA TYR A 111 -27.47 12.00 -47.21
C TYR A 111 -28.71 11.47 -46.42
N GLY A 112 -28.80 11.88 -45.15
CA GLY A 112 -30.02 11.94 -44.32
C GLY A 112 -29.72 12.51 -42.93
N SER A 113 -30.53 13.46 -42.41
CA SER A 113 -30.26 14.16 -41.14
C SER A 113 -31.32 13.89 -40.06
N GLY A 114 -30.87 13.55 -38.85
CA GLY A 114 -31.71 13.34 -37.67
C GLY A 114 -30.84 13.17 -36.42
N GLY A 115 -31.04 13.99 -35.39
CA GLY A 115 -30.07 14.16 -34.30
C GLY A 115 -29.95 12.98 -33.32
N GLY A 116 -28.73 12.69 -32.89
CA GLY A 116 -28.42 11.76 -31.80
C GLY A 116 -27.01 11.96 -31.25
N TYR A 117 -26.89 12.21 -29.94
CA TYR A 117 -25.60 12.48 -29.29
C TYR A 117 -24.84 11.20 -28.91
N GLY A 118 -24.20 10.58 -29.89
CA GLY A 118 -22.91 9.90 -29.65
C GLY A 118 -21.76 10.93 -29.73
N ALA A 119 -20.49 10.61 -29.49
CA ALA A 119 -19.84 9.48 -28.82
C ALA A 119 -18.33 9.87 -28.72
N ASN A 120 -17.51 9.13 -27.98
CA ASN A 120 -16.07 9.45 -27.88
C ASN A 120 -15.36 9.35 -29.24
N ARG A 121 -14.49 10.33 -29.56
CA ARG A 121 -13.58 10.22 -30.71
C ARG A 121 -12.28 11.02 -30.53
N TYR A 122 -11.30 10.41 -29.89
CA TYR A 122 -9.89 10.47 -30.32
C TYR A 122 -9.15 9.27 -29.71
N ASP A 123 -8.95 8.25 -30.55
CA ASP A 123 -7.96 7.20 -30.33
C ASP A 123 -7.13 7.10 -31.62
N SER A 124 -5.84 6.88 -31.47
CA SER A 124 -4.83 6.80 -32.54
C SER A 124 -3.60 6.12 -31.96
N ALA A 125 -3.46 4.83 -32.25
CA ALA A 125 -2.45 3.99 -31.63
C ALA A 125 -1.01 4.40 -32.00
N ALA A 126 -0.14 4.43 -31.00
CA ALA A 126 1.31 4.52 -31.13
C ALA A 126 1.99 3.64 -30.07
N GLN A 127 3.21 3.19 -30.33
CA GLN A 127 3.87 2.11 -29.59
C GLN A 127 4.65 2.59 -28.35
N GLY A 128 4.61 1.77 -27.29
CA GLY A 128 5.77 1.50 -26.43
C GLY A 128 6.06 2.47 -25.26
N GLY A 129 6.54 1.90 -24.14
CA GLY A 129 7.23 2.63 -23.07
C GLY A 129 6.49 2.77 -21.74
N SER A 130 6.38 1.68 -20.96
CA SER A 130 6.02 1.79 -19.54
C SER A 130 7.13 2.50 -18.75
N LYS A 131 6.78 3.45 -17.87
CA LYS A 131 7.74 4.36 -17.22
C LYS A 131 7.37 4.71 -15.77
N TYR A 132 8.07 4.08 -14.83
CA TYR A 132 8.28 4.40 -13.39
C TYR A 132 7.38 5.41 -12.64
N GLY A 133 6.85 5.00 -11.48
CA GLY A 133 6.32 5.88 -10.41
C GLY A 133 5.97 5.08 -9.12
N PRO A 134 6.47 5.43 -7.91
CA PRO A 134 6.38 4.53 -6.73
C PRO A 134 5.72 5.09 -5.44
N ALA A 135 5.33 4.17 -4.52
CA ALA A 135 4.93 4.34 -3.11
C ALA A 135 3.65 5.19 -2.85
N GLY A 136 2.92 5.06 -1.73
CA GLY A 136 3.01 4.21 -0.53
C GLY A 136 1.75 4.47 0.35
N TYR A 137 1.65 4.19 1.66
CA TYR A 137 2.46 3.44 2.65
C TYR A 137 1.60 3.26 3.94
N GLY A 138 1.89 2.33 4.87
CA GLY A 138 1.25 2.36 6.20
C GLY A 138 1.21 1.07 7.06
N GLY A 139 1.83 1.13 8.26
CA GLY A 139 1.48 0.34 9.45
C GLY A 139 2.34 -0.90 9.80
N LEU A 140 3.25 -0.77 10.78
CA LEU A 140 3.91 -1.87 11.51
C LEU A 140 4.32 -1.48 12.94
N GLY A 141 4.32 -2.46 13.86
CA GLY A 141 4.92 -2.40 15.21
C GLY A 141 3.92 -2.39 16.38
N ARG A 142 4.18 -3.05 17.52
CA ARG A 142 5.22 -4.06 17.86
C ARG A 142 4.88 -4.80 19.19
N THR A 143 5.68 -5.83 19.54
CA THR A 143 5.87 -6.47 20.88
C THR A 143 4.61 -7.00 21.62
N ILE A 144 4.47 -8.30 21.85
CA ILE A 144 5.23 -9.13 22.82
C ILE A 144 5.44 -10.56 22.27
N SER A 145 6.43 -11.29 22.82
CA SER A 145 6.74 -12.68 22.45
C SER A 145 6.16 -13.69 23.44
N HIS A 146 5.38 -14.66 22.95
CA HIS A 146 5.43 -16.11 23.23
C HIS A 146 4.35 -16.80 22.36
N ASP A 147 4.47 -18.11 22.15
CA ASP A 147 3.63 -19.00 21.33
C ASP A 147 3.55 -18.71 19.80
N THR A 148 3.67 -19.69 18.90
CA THR A 148 4.13 -21.10 19.02
C THR A 148 4.86 -21.51 17.73
N THR A 149 5.93 -22.31 17.84
CA THR A 149 6.63 -22.89 16.69
C THR A 149 6.15 -24.32 16.42
N THR A 150 4.97 -24.46 15.83
CA THR A 150 4.40 -25.76 15.40
C THR A 150 3.86 -25.65 13.97
N THR A 151 4.67 -26.06 12.99
CA THR A 151 4.30 -26.05 11.57
C THR A 151 3.72 -27.39 11.12
N GLU A 152 2.39 -27.48 11.04
CA GLU A 152 1.70 -28.57 10.34
C GLU A 152 1.15 -28.10 8.98
N ASP A 153 0.33 -27.04 8.91
CA ASP A 153 -0.27 -26.57 7.65
C ASP A 153 0.75 -26.28 6.53
N ASN A 154 1.77 -25.47 6.82
CA ASN A 154 2.88 -25.17 5.88
C ASN A 154 3.75 -26.39 5.53
N ARG A 155 3.60 -27.50 6.26
CA ARG A 155 4.27 -28.78 5.98
C ARG A 155 3.39 -29.66 5.10
N ASN A 156 2.09 -29.77 5.40
CA ASN A 156 1.12 -30.51 4.60
C ASN A 156 0.97 -29.90 3.20
N ALA A 157 1.05 -28.57 3.08
CA ALA A 157 1.09 -27.87 1.79
C ALA A 157 2.38 -28.14 0.98
N LEU A 158 3.49 -28.49 1.63
CA LEU A 158 4.76 -28.82 0.97
C LEU A 158 4.82 -30.29 0.51
N PHE A 159 4.13 -31.18 1.24
CA PHE A 159 4.02 -32.62 0.94
C PHE A 159 2.62 -33.02 0.40
N GLY A 160 1.91 -32.07 -0.22
CA GLY A 160 0.70 -32.31 -1.00
C GLY A 160 -0.45 -33.06 -0.31
N GLY A 161 -0.55 -33.04 1.02
CA GLY A 161 -1.59 -33.74 1.77
C GLY A 161 -1.53 -35.28 1.76
N ALA A 162 -0.34 -35.87 1.57
CA ALA A 162 -0.16 -37.33 1.50
C ALA A 162 -0.75 -38.11 2.71
N LYS A 163 -0.68 -37.52 3.91
CA LYS A 163 -1.22 -38.10 5.15
C LYS A 163 -2.76 -38.17 5.14
N GLU A 164 -3.44 -37.18 4.57
CA GLU A 164 -4.90 -37.19 4.45
C GLU A 164 -5.37 -38.26 3.43
N ARG A 165 -4.63 -38.45 2.32
CA ARG A 165 -4.95 -39.50 1.33
C ARG A 165 -4.87 -40.92 1.91
N TYR A 166 -3.86 -41.20 2.75
CA TYR A 166 -3.73 -42.50 3.42
C TYR A 166 -4.88 -42.80 4.40
N THR A 167 -5.44 -41.77 5.05
CA THR A 167 -6.64 -41.91 5.89
C THR A 167 -7.96 -42.00 5.10
N GLN A 168 -7.92 -41.66 3.80
CA GLN A 168 -9.08 -41.73 2.91
C GLN A 168 -9.19 -43.08 2.18
N SER A 169 -8.06 -43.73 1.84
CA SER A 169 -8.05 -45.09 1.28
C SER A 169 -8.42 -46.19 2.28
N SER A 170 -8.26 -45.94 3.58
CA SER A 170 -8.49 -46.90 4.67
C SER A 170 -9.95 -46.94 5.20
N ASN A 171 -10.90 -46.28 4.52
CA ASN A 171 -12.30 -46.18 4.93
C ASN A 171 -13.30 -46.48 3.79
N LEU A 172 -13.13 -47.62 3.10
CA LEU A 172 -14.10 -48.14 2.13
C LEU A 172 -14.88 -49.34 2.72
N PRO A 173 -16.23 -49.30 2.77
CA PRO A 173 -17.04 -50.44 3.19
C PRO A 173 -17.25 -51.44 2.05
N PRO A 174 -17.49 -52.73 2.33
CA PRO A 174 -17.80 -53.73 1.31
C PRO A 174 -19.17 -53.44 0.67
N SER A 175 -19.20 -53.31 -0.66
CA SER A 175 -20.40 -53.03 -1.44
C SER A 175 -20.93 -54.29 -2.11
N ASN A 176 -22.24 -54.52 -2.03
CA ASN A 176 -22.88 -55.71 -2.57
C ASN A 176 -24.24 -55.33 -3.22
N GLY A 177 -24.43 -55.66 -4.50
CA GLY A 177 -25.71 -55.48 -5.22
C GLY A 177 -25.76 -54.34 -6.27
N ALA A 178 -26.26 -54.69 -7.46
CA ALA A 178 -26.51 -53.81 -8.62
C ALA A 178 -27.93 -53.13 -8.53
N PRO A 179 -28.56 -52.47 -9.54
CA PRO A 179 -28.29 -52.49 -11.00
C PRO A 179 -28.48 -51.18 -11.83
N GLY A 180 -28.08 -51.25 -13.11
CA GLY A 180 -28.45 -50.31 -14.20
C GLY A 180 -27.33 -50.19 -15.25
N GLY A 181 -27.56 -50.03 -16.55
CA GLY A 181 -28.80 -50.06 -17.35
C GLY A 181 -28.44 -50.31 -18.83
N GLY A 182 -29.35 -50.90 -19.62
CA GLY A 182 -28.99 -51.57 -20.88
C GLY A 182 -28.82 -50.70 -22.13
N TYR A 183 -28.03 -51.21 -23.08
CA TYR A 183 -28.06 -50.85 -24.50
C TYR A 183 -28.14 -52.12 -25.36
N SER A 184 -28.79 -52.02 -26.52
CA SER A 184 -29.26 -53.17 -27.33
C SER A 184 -28.37 -53.47 -28.55
N ALA A 185 -28.06 -54.74 -28.77
CA ALA A 185 -27.58 -55.28 -30.05
C ALA A 185 -28.15 -56.70 -30.25
N GLU A 186 -28.62 -57.01 -31.46
CA GLU A 186 -29.14 -58.35 -31.80
C GLU A 186 -28.01 -59.33 -32.18
N PRO A 187 -28.13 -60.63 -31.83
CA PRO A 187 -27.07 -61.62 -32.07
C PRO A 187 -27.17 -62.31 -33.44
N GLY A 188 -26.01 -62.48 -34.10
CA GLY A 188 -25.85 -63.47 -35.16
C GLY A 188 -25.74 -64.88 -34.56
N ALA A 189 -26.53 -65.84 -35.04
CA ALA A 189 -26.67 -67.14 -34.40
C ALA A 189 -25.62 -68.19 -34.82
N SER A 190 -25.08 -68.94 -33.87
CA SER A 190 -24.69 -70.36 -34.04
C SER A 190 -24.38 -71.06 -32.72
N GLY A 191 -24.85 -72.31 -32.56
CA GLY A 191 -24.12 -73.35 -31.83
C GLY A 191 -24.45 -73.63 -30.35
N GLY A 192 -25.14 -74.75 -30.11
CA GLY A 192 -24.92 -75.65 -28.95
C GLY A 192 -25.11 -75.11 -27.53
N GLY A 193 -26.29 -75.35 -26.94
CA GLY A 193 -26.53 -75.10 -25.51
C GLY A 193 -26.28 -76.33 -24.62
N TYR A 194 -25.93 -76.09 -23.35
CA TYR A 194 -26.06 -77.05 -22.25
C TYR A 194 -26.07 -76.30 -20.90
N GLY A 195 -26.87 -76.76 -19.93
CA GLY A 195 -26.75 -76.44 -18.50
C GLY A 195 -26.90 -74.96 -18.07
N ALA A 196 -27.97 -74.65 -17.33
CA ALA A 196 -28.00 -73.42 -16.54
C ALA A 196 -27.26 -73.63 -15.21
N TYR A 197 -26.27 -72.79 -14.92
CA TYR A 197 -25.96 -72.27 -13.57
C TYR A 197 -25.17 -70.97 -13.74
N GLY A 198 -25.57 -69.93 -13.00
CA GLY A 198 -24.81 -68.69 -12.90
C GLY A 198 -24.07 -68.67 -11.57
N GLU A 199 -22.77 -68.92 -11.61
CA GLU A 199 -21.85 -68.63 -10.51
C GLU A 199 -20.70 -67.80 -11.08
N GLU A 200 -20.40 -66.67 -10.43
CA GLU A 200 -19.17 -65.94 -10.67
C GLU A 200 -18.00 -66.85 -10.27
N ARG A 201 -16.90 -66.85 -11.05
CA ARG A 201 -15.66 -67.46 -10.57
C ARG A 201 -15.21 -66.67 -9.34
N GLN A 202 -15.42 -67.25 -8.16
CA GLN A 202 -14.65 -66.86 -7.00
C GLN A 202 -13.19 -67.18 -7.32
N LEU A 203 -12.36 -66.14 -7.40
CA LEU A 203 -10.91 -66.28 -7.53
C LEU A 203 -10.41 -67.22 -6.43
N THR A 204 -9.46 -68.09 -6.76
CA THR A 204 -8.76 -68.82 -5.71
C THR A 204 -7.98 -67.83 -4.85
N ALA A 205 -7.75 -68.14 -3.57
CA ALA A 205 -7.07 -67.21 -2.66
C ALA A 205 -5.67 -66.80 -3.19
N GLU A 206 -5.00 -67.70 -3.92
CA GLU A 206 -3.71 -67.46 -4.58
C GLU A 206 -3.85 -66.49 -5.77
N GLU A 207 -4.87 -66.64 -6.63
CA GLU A 207 -5.17 -65.67 -7.70
C GLU A 207 -5.57 -64.29 -7.14
N GLN A 208 -6.27 -64.25 -5.99
CA GLN A 208 -6.70 -63.00 -5.36
C GLN A 208 -5.55 -62.27 -4.65
N GLU A 209 -4.63 -63.00 -4.00
CA GLU A 209 -3.39 -62.43 -3.47
C GLU A 209 -2.49 -61.88 -4.60
N ASP A 210 -2.41 -62.55 -5.75
CA ASP A 210 -1.69 -62.04 -6.93
C ASP A 210 -2.32 -60.75 -7.51
N GLU A 211 -3.65 -60.66 -7.59
CA GLU A 211 -4.33 -59.42 -8.01
C GLU A 211 -4.06 -58.25 -7.05
N ASP A 212 -4.13 -58.46 -5.72
CA ASP A 212 -3.81 -57.44 -4.71
C ASP A 212 -2.34 -57.00 -4.78
N VAL A 213 -1.41 -57.92 -5.05
CA VAL A 213 0.01 -57.61 -5.28
C VAL A 213 0.20 -56.76 -6.53
N GLN A 214 -0.49 -57.08 -7.63
CA GLN A 214 -0.44 -56.29 -8.87
C GLN A 214 -1.06 -54.89 -8.70
N ALA A 215 -2.18 -54.77 -8.00
CA ALA A 215 -2.79 -53.48 -7.66
C ALA A 215 -1.83 -52.62 -6.80
N THR A 216 -1.19 -53.23 -5.80
CA THR A 216 -0.19 -52.58 -4.94
C THR A 216 1.01 -52.07 -5.74
N LYS A 217 1.53 -52.87 -6.68
CA LYS A 217 2.63 -52.46 -7.58
C LYS A 217 2.25 -51.26 -8.46
N GLN A 218 1.05 -51.27 -9.03
CA GLN A 218 0.55 -50.13 -9.82
C GLN A 218 0.43 -48.86 -8.97
N GLN A 219 -0.06 -48.99 -7.73
CA GLN A 219 -0.14 -47.86 -6.79
C GLN A 219 1.25 -47.30 -6.43
N ILE A 220 2.25 -48.16 -6.22
CA ILE A 220 3.64 -47.73 -5.98
C ILE A 220 4.20 -46.97 -7.18
N ARG A 221 4.07 -47.50 -8.40
CA ARG A 221 4.51 -46.81 -9.63
C ARG A 221 3.84 -45.44 -9.79
N PHE A 222 2.54 -45.35 -9.55
CA PHE A 222 1.80 -44.08 -9.61
C PHE A 222 2.29 -43.06 -8.56
N MET A 223 2.50 -43.49 -7.32
CA MET A 223 2.99 -42.63 -6.24
C MET A 223 4.38 -42.07 -6.53
N LYS A 224 5.31 -42.88 -7.05
CA LYS A 224 6.64 -42.41 -7.49
C LYS A 224 6.54 -41.38 -8.62
N GLN A 225 5.59 -41.54 -9.55
CA GLN A 225 5.35 -40.54 -10.60
C GLN A 225 4.79 -39.22 -10.03
N GLU A 226 3.93 -39.26 -8.99
CA GLU A 226 3.53 -38.05 -8.25
C GLU A 226 4.75 -37.39 -7.57
N ASP A 227 5.65 -38.14 -6.94
CA ASP A 227 6.83 -37.61 -6.24
C ASP A 227 7.89 -37.03 -7.20
N VAL A 228 8.12 -37.65 -8.36
CA VAL A 228 8.94 -37.06 -9.45
C VAL A 228 8.31 -35.73 -9.92
N ALA A 229 6.99 -35.68 -10.14
CA ALA A 229 6.31 -34.45 -10.54
C ALA A 229 6.35 -33.36 -9.45
N SER A 230 6.21 -33.76 -8.19
CA SER A 230 6.27 -32.89 -7.01
C SER A 230 7.65 -32.26 -6.85
N THR A 231 8.72 -33.07 -6.88
CA THR A 231 10.11 -32.59 -6.75
C THR A 231 10.52 -31.68 -7.92
N ARG A 232 10.14 -32.01 -9.16
CA ARG A 232 10.30 -31.13 -10.35
C ARG A 232 9.60 -29.78 -10.14
N ASN A 233 8.37 -29.77 -9.64
CA ASN A 233 7.62 -28.53 -9.40
C ASN A 233 8.23 -27.70 -8.25
N ALA A 234 8.67 -28.35 -7.17
CA ALA A 234 9.37 -27.69 -6.07
C ALA A 234 10.68 -27.03 -6.54
N LEU A 235 11.47 -27.69 -7.40
CA LEU A 235 12.66 -27.09 -8.02
C LEU A 235 12.34 -25.86 -8.85
N ARG A 236 11.29 -25.92 -9.67
CA ARG A 236 10.82 -24.79 -10.48
C ARG A 236 10.43 -23.59 -9.60
N ILE A 237 9.76 -23.83 -8.48
CA ILE A 237 9.39 -22.81 -7.50
C ILE A 237 10.64 -22.25 -6.81
N ALA A 238 11.58 -23.10 -6.40
CA ALA A 238 12.83 -22.67 -5.75
C ALA A 238 13.69 -21.80 -6.69
N ALA A 239 13.83 -22.17 -7.96
CA ALA A 239 14.55 -21.36 -8.96
C ALA A 239 13.87 -20.00 -9.20
N GLN A 240 12.53 -19.95 -9.28
CA GLN A 240 11.77 -18.71 -9.39
C GLN A 240 11.92 -17.81 -8.14
N ALA A 241 12.01 -18.41 -6.96
CA ALA A 241 12.28 -17.71 -5.71
C ALA A 241 13.72 -17.18 -5.63
N GLU A 242 14.71 -17.93 -6.13
CA GLU A 242 16.10 -17.48 -6.23
C GLU A 242 16.26 -16.29 -7.17
N GLU A 243 15.68 -16.34 -8.38
CA GLU A 243 15.68 -15.21 -9.32
C GLU A 243 15.04 -13.96 -8.69
N SER A 244 13.89 -14.15 -8.02
CA SER A 244 13.17 -13.08 -7.32
C SER A 244 13.97 -12.49 -6.15
N GLY A 245 14.69 -13.33 -5.40
CA GLY A 245 15.60 -12.93 -4.34
C GLY A 245 16.81 -12.16 -4.86
N MET A 246 17.50 -12.68 -5.88
CA MET A 246 18.64 -12.01 -6.52
C MET A 246 18.26 -10.67 -7.14
N ALA A 247 17.10 -10.59 -7.81
CA ALA A 247 16.57 -9.33 -8.34
C ALA A 247 16.24 -8.33 -7.23
N THR A 248 15.78 -8.80 -6.07
CA THR A 248 15.51 -7.94 -4.90
C THR A 248 16.79 -7.42 -4.26
N LEU A 249 17.79 -8.28 -4.05
CA LEU A 249 19.11 -7.88 -3.55
C LEU A 249 19.79 -6.88 -4.50
N THR A 250 19.70 -7.11 -5.82
CA THR A 250 20.19 -6.18 -6.85
C THR A 250 19.49 -4.83 -6.78
N ARG A 251 18.16 -4.80 -6.59
CA ARG A 251 17.39 -3.56 -6.41
C ARG A 251 17.79 -2.80 -5.13
N LEU A 252 18.09 -3.50 -4.04
CA LEU A 252 18.59 -2.90 -2.80
C LEU A 252 19.95 -2.22 -3.01
N GLY A 253 20.88 -2.85 -3.73
CA GLY A 253 22.17 -2.21 -4.07
C GLY A 253 22.00 -0.88 -4.81
N VAL A 254 21.13 -0.84 -5.82
CA VAL A 254 20.78 0.38 -6.58
C VAL A 254 20.03 1.41 -5.72
N GLN A 255 19.33 1.00 -4.67
CA GLN A 255 18.75 1.91 -3.68
C GLN A 255 19.81 2.49 -2.73
N GLY A 256 20.79 1.69 -2.31
CA GLY A 256 21.94 2.12 -1.51
C GLY A 256 22.75 3.24 -2.17
N GLU A 257 22.98 3.16 -3.50
CA GLU A 257 23.61 4.25 -4.26
C GLU A 257 22.79 5.55 -4.24
N ARG A 258 21.45 5.47 -4.27
CA ARG A 258 20.57 6.65 -4.20
C ARG A 258 20.55 7.26 -2.80
N ILE A 259 20.55 6.42 -1.77
CA ILE A 259 20.69 6.82 -0.37
C ILE A 259 22.01 7.57 -0.16
N TYR A 260 23.14 7.02 -0.60
CA TYR A 260 24.45 7.71 -0.55
C TYR A 260 24.46 9.05 -1.31
N ASN A 261 23.93 9.10 -2.53
CA ASN A 261 23.87 10.36 -3.29
C ASN A 261 22.94 11.40 -2.63
N THR A 262 21.92 10.97 -1.89
CA THR A 262 21.02 11.84 -1.12
C THR A 262 21.75 12.41 0.11
N GLU A 263 22.43 11.55 0.86
CA GLU A 263 23.26 11.93 2.02
C GLU A 263 24.33 12.95 1.62
N LYS A 264 25.12 12.65 0.58
CA LYS A 264 26.13 13.54 0.00
C LYS A 264 25.57 14.91 -0.42
N ASN A 265 24.34 14.96 -0.93
CA ASN A 265 23.71 16.21 -1.34
C ASN A 265 23.23 17.04 -0.13
N LEU A 266 22.85 16.38 0.98
CA LEU A 266 22.56 17.07 2.24
C LEU A 266 23.84 17.64 2.88
N ASP A 267 24.96 16.92 2.85
CA ASP A 267 26.26 17.43 3.32
C ASP A 267 26.66 18.72 2.58
N LEU A 268 26.47 18.74 1.26
CA LEU A 268 26.70 19.93 0.42
C LEU A 268 25.72 21.07 0.75
N ALA A 269 24.43 20.77 0.95
CA ALA A 269 23.42 21.77 1.32
C ALA A 269 23.72 22.41 2.68
N ALA A 270 24.08 21.62 3.69
CA ALA A 270 24.50 22.10 5.01
C ALA A 270 25.72 23.03 4.92
N ASN A 271 26.72 22.67 4.10
CA ASN A 271 27.90 23.50 3.90
C ASN A 271 27.56 24.82 3.18
N HIS A 272 26.75 24.78 2.11
CA HIS A 272 26.27 26.00 1.44
C HIS A 272 25.45 26.92 2.37
N ASN A 273 24.64 26.35 3.27
CA ASN A 273 23.90 27.12 4.28
C ASN A 273 24.83 27.76 5.32
N ARG A 274 25.86 27.04 5.80
CA ARG A 274 26.87 27.54 6.72
C ARG A 274 27.63 28.73 6.12
N ILE A 275 28.07 28.60 4.87
CA ILE A 275 28.72 29.69 4.12
C ILE A 275 27.77 30.88 3.95
N ALA A 276 26.49 30.64 3.63
CA ALA A 276 25.48 31.70 3.52
C ALA A 276 25.23 32.44 4.85
N GLU A 277 25.32 31.74 5.98
CA GLU A 277 25.16 32.31 7.32
C GLU A 277 26.39 33.15 7.72
N GLU A 278 27.61 32.68 7.45
CA GLU A 278 28.83 33.46 7.68
C GLU A 278 28.88 34.72 6.80
N ARG A 279 28.49 34.64 5.52
CA ARG A 279 28.33 35.84 4.68
C ARG A 279 27.25 36.80 5.19
N ALA A 280 26.15 36.30 5.75
CA ALA A 280 25.13 37.14 6.38
C ALA A 280 25.66 37.83 7.65
N LYS A 281 26.51 37.16 8.45
CA LYS A 281 27.20 37.74 9.61
C LYS A 281 28.17 38.84 9.19
N GLU A 282 28.99 38.61 8.16
CA GLU A 282 29.91 39.62 7.59
C GLU A 282 29.18 40.85 7.05
N LEU A 283 28.10 40.67 6.28
CA LEU A 283 27.29 41.78 5.78
C LEU A 283 26.63 42.58 6.91
N LYS A 284 26.27 41.93 8.03
CA LYS A 284 25.66 42.56 9.20
C LYS A 284 26.66 43.35 10.06
N THR A 285 27.95 42.99 10.06
CA THR A 285 29.00 43.82 10.69
C THR A 285 29.37 44.99 9.78
N LEU A 286 29.52 44.77 8.47
CA LEU A 286 29.85 45.81 7.49
C LEU A 286 28.76 46.92 7.41
N ASN A 287 27.48 46.55 7.40
CA ASN A 287 26.39 47.55 7.42
C ASN A 287 26.36 48.38 8.72
N LYS A 288 26.90 47.87 9.83
CA LYS A 288 27.05 48.64 11.07
C LYS A 288 28.30 49.53 11.09
N SER A 289 29.31 49.26 10.26
CA SER A 289 30.61 49.95 10.32
C SER A 289 30.80 51.11 9.34
N MET A 290 29.84 51.40 8.46
CA MET A 290 29.97 52.50 7.46
C MET A 290 30.25 53.89 8.06
N PHE A 291 30.01 54.11 9.36
CA PHE A 291 30.25 55.37 10.05
C PHE A 291 31.13 55.23 11.31
N ALA A 292 31.81 54.09 11.51
CA ALA A 292 32.56 53.81 12.75
C ALA A 292 34.01 53.39 12.46
N VAL A 293 34.97 54.27 12.77
CA VAL A 293 36.41 54.01 12.64
C VAL A 293 36.87 53.05 13.75
N HIS A 294 36.78 51.75 13.49
CA HIS A 294 37.08 50.72 14.48
C HIS A 294 38.59 50.46 14.60
N VAL A 295 39.28 51.23 15.45
CA VAL A 295 40.66 50.95 15.86
C VAL A 295 40.70 49.70 16.74
N SER A 296 40.98 48.55 16.13
CA SER A 296 41.12 47.28 16.86
C SER A 296 42.38 47.28 17.71
N ASN A 297 42.28 46.87 18.98
CA ASN A 297 43.42 46.82 19.90
C ASN A 297 44.62 46.06 19.28
N PRO A 298 45.76 46.74 19.02
CA PRO A 298 46.88 46.14 18.28
C PRO A 298 47.57 45.02 19.06
N PHE A 299 47.59 45.11 20.39
CA PHE A 299 48.28 44.16 21.27
C PHE A 299 47.66 42.76 21.28
N THR A 300 46.43 42.59 20.76
CA THR A 300 45.74 41.29 20.65
C THR A 300 45.36 40.93 19.21
N ALA A 301 45.90 41.63 18.21
CA ALA A 301 45.59 41.38 16.80
C ALA A 301 46.12 40.01 16.31
N SER A 302 47.36 39.66 16.67
CA SER A 302 47.99 38.39 16.27
C SER A 302 47.26 37.17 16.86
N SER A 303 46.94 37.20 18.16
CA SER A 303 46.23 36.10 18.86
C SER A 303 44.86 35.81 18.24
N ARG A 304 44.02 36.84 18.04
CA ARG A 304 42.70 36.69 17.41
C ARG A 304 42.76 36.24 15.95
N LYS A 305 43.86 36.55 15.23
CA LYS A 305 44.08 36.00 13.90
C LYS A 305 44.38 34.50 13.97
N ALA A 306 45.32 34.08 14.84
CA ALA A 306 45.64 32.66 15.01
C ALA A 306 44.42 31.84 15.47
N GLU A 307 43.61 32.38 16.39
CA GLU A 307 42.34 31.79 16.84
C GLU A 307 41.35 31.58 15.68
N ARG A 308 41.18 32.59 14.81
CA ARG A 308 40.27 32.50 13.66
C ARG A 308 40.82 31.63 12.52
N ASP A 309 42.13 31.68 12.28
CA ASP A 309 42.80 30.79 11.32
C ASP A 309 42.65 29.32 11.77
N GLN A 310 42.76 29.04 13.09
CA GLN A 310 42.50 27.73 13.69
C GLN A 310 41.03 27.29 13.58
N GLU A 311 40.07 28.18 13.89
CA GLU A 311 38.62 27.92 13.74
C GLU A 311 38.27 27.47 12.32
N ILE A 312 38.87 28.09 11.30
CA ILE A 312 38.69 27.75 9.88
C ILE A 312 39.33 26.40 9.54
N ILE A 313 40.53 26.12 10.05
CA ILE A 313 41.24 24.85 9.83
C ILE A 313 40.45 23.67 10.39
N ASP A 314 39.89 23.80 11.60
CA ASP A 314 39.17 22.72 12.26
C ASP A 314 37.75 22.51 11.68
N LYS A 315 37.04 23.57 11.28
CA LYS A 315 35.83 23.46 10.45
C LYS A 315 36.10 22.67 9.17
N HIS A 316 37.13 23.06 8.41
CA HIS A 316 37.48 22.37 7.18
C HIS A 316 38.05 20.95 7.42
N ARG A 317 38.44 20.60 8.65
CA ARG A 317 38.78 19.22 9.02
C ARG A 317 37.51 18.38 9.23
N ALA A 318 36.59 18.84 10.07
CA ALA A 318 35.30 18.18 10.31
C ALA A 318 34.51 17.98 9.00
N GLU A 319 34.49 18.98 8.12
CA GLU A 319 33.86 18.87 6.79
C GLU A 319 34.55 17.87 5.84
N ARG A 320 35.81 17.49 6.07
CA ARG A 320 36.45 16.38 5.35
C ARG A 320 36.09 15.05 5.99
N GLU A 321 36.15 14.96 7.32
CA GLU A 321 35.78 13.76 8.08
C GLU A 321 34.32 13.32 7.83
N GLU A 322 33.36 14.24 7.73
CA GLU A 322 31.96 13.94 7.37
C GLU A 322 31.82 13.41 5.92
N ARG A 323 32.54 14.01 4.96
CA ARG A 323 32.52 13.55 3.55
C ARG A 323 33.23 12.20 3.38
N ASP A 324 34.36 12.01 4.05
CA ASP A 324 35.19 10.81 3.90
C ASP A 324 34.61 9.61 4.66
N SER A 325 33.93 9.82 5.80
CA SER A 325 33.10 8.77 6.43
C SER A 325 31.89 8.39 5.56
N THR A 326 31.19 9.37 4.98
CA THR A 326 30.07 9.13 4.05
C THR A 326 30.53 8.34 2.81
N ARG A 327 31.70 8.65 2.24
CA ARG A 327 32.37 7.88 1.17
C ARG A 327 32.79 6.48 1.62
N GLN A 328 33.50 6.35 2.73
CA GLN A 328 34.02 5.08 3.24
C GLN A 328 32.89 4.10 3.51
N ALA A 329 31.81 4.56 4.13
CA ALA A 329 30.67 3.73 4.46
C ALA A 329 29.82 3.38 3.22
N ALA A 330 29.86 4.16 2.14
CA ALA A 330 29.28 3.77 0.84
C ALA A 330 30.11 2.67 0.16
N PHE A 331 31.45 2.80 0.20
CA PHE A 331 32.37 1.76 -0.27
C PHE A 331 32.21 0.44 0.51
N GLN A 332 32.00 0.51 1.83
CA GLN A 332 31.64 -0.66 2.65
C GLN A 332 30.31 -1.29 2.19
N GLY A 333 29.30 -0.48 1.84
CA GLY A 333 28.06 -0.97 1.23
C GLY A 333 28.31 -1.78 -0.04
N GLN A 334 29.10 -1.24 -0.98
CA GLN A 334 29.51 -1.95 -2.19
C GLN A 334 30.18 -3.29 -1.88
N GLN A 335 31.14 -3.31 -0.95
CA GLN A 335 31.86 -4.52 -0.55
C GLN A 335 30.96 -5.57 0.11
N ARG A 336 29.95 -5.16 0.89
CA ARG A 336 28.95 -6.10 1.45
C ARG A 336 28.10 -6.75 0.35
N MET A 337 27.69 -5.98 -0.66
CA MET A 337 26.92 -6.50 -1.78
C MET A 337 27.73 -7.49 -2.61
N ASP A 338 28.97 -7.13 -2.98
CA ASP A 338 29.89 -8.03 -3.70
C ASP A 338 30.20 -9.31 -2.89
N GLY A 339 30.40 -9.16 -1.58
CA GLY A 339 30.60 -10.28 -0.66
C GLY A 339 29.38 -11.19 -0.54
N ALA A 340 28.17 -10.62 -0.52
CA ALA A 340 26.92 -11.36 -0.49
C ALA A 340 26.71 -12.18 -1.77
N PHE A 341 26.86 -11.57 -2.96
CA PHE A 341 26.72 -12.28 -4.22
C PHE A 341 27.73 -13.42 -4.39
N ARG A 342 29.00 -13.21 -3.96
CA ARG A 342 30.02 -14.28 -3.93
C ARG A 342 29.69 -15.39 -2.93
N GLY A 343 29.11 -15.04 -1.79
CA GLY A 343 28.62 -16.01 -0.80
C GLY A 343 27.52 -16.90 -1.39
N ILE A 344 26.47 -16.29 -1.95
CA ILE A 344 25.34 -16.99 -2.57
C ILE A 344 25.79 -17.93 -3.71
N GLN A 345 26.77 -17.51 -4.52
CA GLN A 345 27.37 -18.38 -5.55
C GLN A 345 28.17 -19.56 -4.98
N ARG A 346 28.84 -19.38 -3.83
CA ARG A 346 29.63 -20.43 -3.18
C ARG A 346 28.76 -21.43 -2.42
N ASP A 347 27.75 -20.93 -1.70
CA ASP A 347 26.81 -21.73 -0.90
C ASP A 347 25.87 -22.58 -1.77
N GLY A 348 25.92 -22.42 -3.11
CA GLY A 348 25.29 -23.31 -4.07
C GLY A 348 25.91 -24.70 -4.17
N ASN A 349 27.19 -24.87 -3.82
CA ASN A 349 27.83 -26.18 -3.68
C ASN A 349 27.66 -26.68 -2.24
N GLY A 350 26.45 -27.11 -1.91
CA GLY A 350 26.19 -27.87 -0.68
C GLY A 350 26.95 -29.21 -0.66
N PRO A 351 27.04 -29.88 0.50
CA PRO A 351 27.49 -31.26 0.53
C PRO A 351 26.50 -32.10 -0.28
N GLN A 352 26.97 -32.85 -1.27
CA GLN A 352 26.14 -33.91 -1.87
C GLN A 352 25.72 -34.87 -0.76
N LEU A 353 24.46 -35.30 -0.74
CA LEU A 353 24.07 -36.45 0.06
C LEU A 353 24.98 -37.63 -0.32
N SER A 354 25.62 -38.22 0.68
CA SER A 354 26.58 -39.30 0.44
C SER A 354 25.87 -40.47 -0.23
N LYS A 355 26.52 -41.18 -1.17
CA LYS A 355 25.96 -42.37 -1.86
C LYS A 355 25.69 -43.60 -0.98
N ALA A 356 25.61 -43.42 0.34
CA ALA A 356 24.71 -44.19 1.18
C ALA A 356 23.26 -43.78 0.80
N SER A 357 22.50 -44.58 0.05
CA SER A 357 22.65 -46.03 0.00
C SER A 357 21.91 -46.72 -1.16
N LEU A 358 22.64 -46.96 -2.26
CA LEU A 358 22.22 -47.95 -3.28
C LEU A 358 21.88 -49.34 -2.69
N ALA A 359 22.47 -49.68 -1.53
CA ALA A 359 22.23 -50.93 -0.81
C ALA A 359 21.09 -50.90 0.23
N GLU A 360 20.49 -49.73 0.52
CA GLU A 360 19.21 -49.66 1.25
C GLU A 360 18.05 -49.33 0.30
N ARG A 361 18.32 -48.65 -0.82
CA ARG A 361 17.36 -48.43 -1.92
C ARG A 361 16.81 -49.74 -2.48
N SER A 362 17.65 -50.75 -2.68
CA SER A 362 17.24 -52.11 -3.08
C SER A 362 16.34 -52.84 -2.06
N LYS A 363 16.17 -52.30 -0.85
CA LYS A 363 15.21 -52.80 0.16
C LYS A 363 13.77 -52.30 -0.07
N TYR A 364 13.59 -51.26 -0.88
CA TYR A 364 12.30 -50.64 -1.22
C TYR A 364 11.94 -50.78 -2.71
N GLN A 365 12.83 -51.36 -3.50
CA GLN A 365 12.67 -51.62 -4.93
C GLN A 365 11.95 -52.96 -5.14
N PHE A 366 10.63 -52.91 -5.32
CA PHE A 366 9.79 -54.11 -5.48
C PHE A 366 9.87 -54.77 -6.86
N GLU A 367 10.24 -54.01 -7.90
CA GLU A 367 10.49 -54.52 -9.25
C GLU A 367 11.77 -53.87 -9.79
N ALA A 368 12.73 -54.69 -10.21
CA ALA A 368 14.01 -54.23 -10.74
C ALA A 368 13.92 -53.97 -12.26
N ASP A 369 13.01 -53.08 -12.67
CA ASP A 369 13.03 -52.51 -14.02
C ASP A 369 13.77 -51.17 -14.05
N SER A 370 14.24 -50.79 -15.24
CA SER A 370 15.06 -49.59 -15.41
C SER A 370 14.28 -48.29 -15.25
N GLU A 371 12.95 -48.31 -15.39
CA GLU A 371 12.12 -47.11 -15.29
C GLU A 371 11.92 -46.72 -13.82
N ASP A 372 11.77 -47.70 -12.91
CA ASP A 372 11.78 -47.47 -11.46
C ASP A 372 13.15 -46.92 -10.99
N GLU A 373 14.25 -47.45 -11.54
CA GLU A 373 15.59 -46.94 -11.22
C GLU A 373 15.82 -45.50 -11.67
N ASP A 374 15.37 -45.13 -12.88
CA ASP A 374 15.51 -43.77 -13.39
C ASP A 374 14.62 -42.76 -12.64
N MET A 375 13.41 -43.15 -12.21
CA MET A 375 12.55 -42.29 -11.39
C MET A 375 13.17 -42.00 -10.01
N GLU A 376 13.67 -43.02 -9.31
CA GLU A 376 14.34 -42.85 -8.00
C GLU A 376 15.65 -42.06 -8.13
N ASN A 377 16.43 -42.29 -9.21
CA ASN A 377 17.62 -41.48 -9.53
C ASN A 377 17.26 -39.98 -9.69
N GLU A 378 16.11 -39.68 -10.30
CA GLU A 378 15.65 -38.30 -10.46
C GLU A 378 15.12 -37.69 -9.15
N ILE A 379 14.41 -38.45 -8.31
CA ILE A 379 13.96 -37.98 -6.98
C ILE A 379 15.18 -37.57 -6.12
N ASP A 380 16.18 -38.45 -5.99
CA ASP A 380 17.43 -38.15 -5.26
C ASP A 380 18.12 -36.88 -5.80
N SER A 381 18.31 -36.82 -7.13
CA SER A 381 18.92 -35.68 -7.83
C SER A 381 18.16 -34.37 -7.60
N ASN A 382 16.82 -34.43 -7.58
CA ASN A 382 15.98 -33.26 -7.33
C ASN A 382 16.01 -32.83 -5.86
N LEU A 383 16.09 -33.77 -4.91
CA LEU A 383 16.22 -33.47 -3.47
C LEU A 383 17.58 -32.85 -3.12
N ASP A 384 18.68 -33.34 -3.70
CA ASP A 384 20.02 -32.73 -3.57
C ASP A 384 20.01 -31.28 -4.11
N ALA A 385 19.40 -31.07 -5.29
CA ALA A 385 19.26 -29.74 -5.89
C ALA A 385 18.34 -28.79 -5.09
N LEU A 386 17.28 -29.32 -4.45
CA LEU A 386 16.42 -28.57 -3.51
C LEU A 386 17.17 -28.18 -2.24
N GLY A 387 18.02 -29.06 -1.70
CA GLY A 387 18.89 -28.77 -0.56
C GLY A 387 19.84 -27.60 -0.86
N GLY A 388 20.48 -27.64 -2.03
CA GLY A 388 21.30 -26.52 -2.53
C GLY A 388 20.51 -25.23 -2.72
N ALA A 389 19.28 -25.30 -3.24
CA ALA A 389 18.41 -24.14 -3.43
C ALA A 389 17.96 -23.52 -2.10
N ALA A 390 17.58 -24.33 -1.10
CA ALA A 390 17.27 -23.85 0.25
C ALA A 390 18.48 -23.16 0.91
N GLY A 391 19.69 -23.65 0.66
CA GLY A 391 20.95 -23.00 1.06
C GLY A 391 21.09 -21.60 0.45
N ARG A 392 20.98 -21.49 -0.88
CA ARG A 392 21.07 -20.21 -1.61
C ARG A 392 19.98 -19.22 -1.22
N LEU A 393 18.74 -19.69 -1.00
CA LEU A 393 17.62 -18.87 -0.53
C LEU A 393 17.84 -18.33 0.90
N ASN A 394 18.39 -19.14 1.80
CA ASN A 394 18.78 -18.70 3.15
C ASN A 394 19.91 -17.66 3.11
N ALA A 395 20.92 -17.85 2.24
CA ALA A 395 21.98 -16.87 2.01
C ALA A 395 21.43 -15.55 1.45
N LEU A 396 20.53 -15.61 0.46
CA LEU A 396 19.81 -14.46 -0.11
C LEU A 396 18.97 -13.72 0.93
N ALA A 397 18.20 -14.43 1.76
CA ALA A 397 17.40 -13.82 2.82
C ALA A 397 18.28 -13.12 3.86
N ARG A 398 19.37 -13.74 4.30
CA ARG A 398 20.35 -13.14 5.23
C ARG A 398 21.10 -11.96 4.63
N ALA A 399 21.39 -11.96 3.34
CA ALA A 399 21.96 -10.80 2.64
C ALA A 399 20.95 -9.64 2.57
N THR A 400 19.74 -9.94 2.13
CA THR A 400 18.63 -8.98 1.97
C THR A 400 18.28 -8.29 3.28
N GLY A 401 18.10 -9.06 4.37
CA GLY A 401 17.80 -8.49 5.70
C GLY A 401 18.88 -7.56 6.22
N ARG A 402 20.16 -7.96 6.13
CA ARG A 402 21.30 -7.13 6.58
C ARG A 402 21.43 -5.82 5.80
N GLU A 403 21.19 -5.83 4.49
CA GLU A 403 21.25 -4.60 3.71
C GLU A 403 20.03 -3.70 3.97
N VAL A 404 18.84 -4.25 4.22
CA VAL A 404 17.67 -3.46 4.69
C VAL A 404 17.95 -2.82 6.05
N ASP A 405 18.49 -3.56 7.02
CA ASP A 405 18.85 -3.02 8.35
C ASP A 405 19.89 -1.89 8.26
N GLU A 406 20.87 -2.01 7.36
CA GLU A 406 21.88 -0.97 7.14
C GLU A 406 21.34 0.24 6.38
N GLN A 407 20.43 0.05 5.43
CA GLN A 407 19.77 1.16 4.72
C GLN A 407 18.81 1.93 5.65
N ASN A 408 18.11 1.25 6.56
CA ASN A 408 17.30 1.90 7.59
C ASN A 408 18.15 2.84 8.47
N LYS A 409 19.30 2.37 8.99
CA LYS A 409 20.23 3.23 9.76
C LYS A 409 20.70 4.45 8.98
N ARG A 410 20.92 4.33 7.67
CA ARG A 410 21.24 5.49 6.82
C ARG A 410 20.08 6.44 6.65
N ILE A 411 18.86 5.93 6.52
CA ILE A 411 17.66 6.77 6.43
C ILE A 411 17.50 7.60 7.71
N ASP A 412 17.77 7.03 8.89
CA ASP A 412 17.78 7.78 10.16
C ASP A 412 18.83 8.90 10.17
N ILE A 413 20.05 8.64 9.66
CA ILE A 413 21.12 9.65 9.51
C ILE A 413 20.71 10.73 8.50
N ILE A 414 20.08 10.36 7.39
CA ILE A 414 19.59 11.27 6.35
C ILE A 414 18.47 12.16 6.89
N ILE A 415 17.56 11.63 7.73
CA ILE A 415 16.54 12.42 8.42
C ILE A 415 17.22 13.47 9.32
N GLN A 416 18.13 13.05 10.21
CA GLN A 416 18.85 13.98 11.09
C GLN A 416 19.69 15.04 10.32
N LYS A 417 20.27 14.67 9.18
CA LYS A 417 20.95 15.62 8.28
C LYS A 417 19.97 16.57 7.58
N SER A 418 18.80 16.08 7.17
CA SER A 418 17.73 16.86 6.54
C SER A 418 17.14 17.89 7.49
N ASP A 419 16.82 17.50 8.72
CA ASP A 419 16.26 18.40 9.76
C ASP A 419 17.23 19.55 10.04
N ARG A 420 18.53 19.24 10.23
CA ARG A 420 19.60 20.24 10.40
C ARG A 420 19.74 21.17 9.19
N VAL A 421 19.50 20.69 7.98
CA VAL A 421 19.55 21.50 6.76
C VAL A 421 18.35 22.45 6.69
N ASP A 422 17.14 22.00 7.03
CA ASP A 422 15.94 22.84 7.03
C ASP A 422 15.99 23.91 8.14
N ASP A 423 16.43 23.55 9.35
CA ASP A 423 16.74 24.49 10.44
C ASP A 423 17.68 25.61 9.96
N GLN A 424 18.78 25.26 9.28
CA GLN A 424 19.73 26.23 8.75
C GLN A 424 19.16 27.08 7.62
N ILE A 425 18.26 26.54 6.78
CA ILE A 425 17.52 27.31 5.76
C ILE A 425 16.56 28.29 6.44
N ALA A 426 15.85 27.88 7.49
CA ALA A 426 14.95 28.73 8.26
C ALA A 426 15.71 29.87 8.95
N MET A 427 16.85 29.57 9.60
CA MET A 427 17.73 30.58 10.21
C MET A 427 18.29 31.55 9.16
N ASN A 428 18.74 31.08 8.00
CA ASN A 428 19.21 31.93 6.90
C ASN A 428 18.09 32.79 6.27
N ARG A 429 16.86 32.26 6.19
CA ARG A 429 15.67 33.00 5.75
C ARG A 429 15.22 34.04 6.79
N ALA A 430 15.54 33.85 8.07
CA ALA A 430 15.33 34.86 9.12
C ALA A 430 16.44 35.92 9.16
N SER A 431 17.71 35.54 8.97
CA SER A 431 18.85 36.46 9.07
C SER A 431 18.92 37.51 7.95
N ARG A 432 18.38 37.19 6.76
CA ARG A 432 18.41 38.03 5.55
C ARG A 432 17.46 39.24 5.53
N GLY A 433 16.69 39.48 6.59
CA GLY A 433 16.15 40.81 6.89
C GLY A 433 15.04 41.34 5.98
N THR A 434 13.84 40.76 6.07
CA THR A 434 12.63 41.60 6.09
C THR A 434 12.31 41.94 7.54
N THR A 435 11.96 43.20 7.82
CA THR A 435 11.50 43.65 9.14
C THR A 435 10.05 43.22 9.37
N ALA A 436 9.85 41.91 9.53
CA ALA A 436 8.66 41.36 10.16
C ALA A 436 8.76 41.54 11.69
N PRO A 437 7.63 41.64 12.42
CA PRO A 437 7.65 41.52 13.88
C PRO A 437 8.28 40.18 14.28
N ALA A 438 8.84 40.11 15.50
CA ALA A 438 9.64 38.99 15.98
C ALA A 438 8.98 37.63 15.64
N ARG A 439 9.56 36.90 14.67
CA ARG A 439 9.01 35.61 14.23
C ARG A 439 9.05 34.64 15.39
N ALA A 440 7.88 34.25 15.87
CA ALA A 440 7.73 33.16 16.83
C ALA A 440 8.40 31.91 16.28
N THR A 441 9.35 31.35 17.02
CA THR A 441 9.94 30.05 16.70
C THR A 441 8.84 29.01 16.82
N LEU A 442 8.65 28.21 15.77
CA LEU A 442 7.61 27.19 15.70
C LEU A 442 8.26 25.80 15.69
N HIS A 443 8.14 25.07 16.79
CA HIS A 443 8.59 23.68 16.85
C HIS A 443 7.52 22.76 16.24
N ILE A 444 7.92 21.90 15.31
CA ILE A 444 7.03 20.98 14.58
C ILE A 444 7.34 19.55 15.00
N SER A 445 6.32 18.76 15.33
CA SER A 445 6.46 17.32 15.57
C SER A 445 5.31 16.55 14.91
N GLY A 446 5.63 15.51 14.13
CA GLY A 446 4.61 14.63 13.55
C GLY A 446 3.90 13.79 14.61
N PHE A 447 2.60 13.52 14.45
CA PHE A 447 1.92 12.51 15.26
C PHE A 447 2.31 11.11 14.78
N GLY A 448 2.72 10.24 15.70
CA GLY A 448 3.38 8.97 15.39
C GLY A 448 2.53 7.85 14.78
N PHE A 449 1.26 8.09 14.42
CA PHE A 449 0.32 7.03 14.03
C PHE A 449 -0.68 7.42 12.93
N GLY A 450 -0.89 6.49 11.99
CA GLY A 450 -2.23 6.07 11.52
C GLY A 450 -3.07 6.98 10.62
N GLN A 451 -2.79 8.28 10.48
CA GLN A 451 -3.71 9.22 9.81
C GLN A 451 -3.60 9.20 8.28
N SER A 452 -4.75 9.12 7.59
CA SER A 452 -4.88 9.20 6.11
C SER A 452 -4.33 10.49 5.51
N ASN A 453 -4.37 11.58 6.28
CA ASN A 453 -3.80 12.89 5.93
C ASN A 453 -2.65 13.21 6.92
N PRO A 454 -1.42 13.50 6.45
CA PRO A 454 -0.31 13.86 7.32
C PRO A 454 -0.66 14.99 8.30
N THR A 455 -0.53 14.67 9.60
CA THR A 455 -0.97 15.50 10.72
C THR A 455 0.21 15.76 11.66
N TYR A 456 0.39 17.02 12.07
CA TYR A 456 1.55 17.51 12.82
C TYR A 456 1.09 18.40 13.98
N GLN A 457 1.72 18.27 15.14
CA GLN A 457 1.64 19.28 16.19
C GLN A 457 2.57 20.45 15.83
N LEU A 458 2.06 21.67 15.95
CA LEU A 458 2.84 22.90 15.90
C LEU A 458 2.86 23.50 17.30
N THR A 459 4.03 23.90 17.80
CA THR A 459 4.18 24.51 19.13
C THR A 459 4.87 25.86 18.99
N GLY A 460 4.18 26.94 19.36
CA GLY A 460 4.71 28.29 19.32
C GLY A 460 5.76 28.57 20.41
N SER A 461 6.50 29.66 20.25
CA SER A 461 7.51 30.11 21.23
C SER A 461 6.91 30.60 22.57
N ASP A 462 5.60 30.75 22.62
CA ASP A 462 4.78 30.98 23.81
C ASP A 462 4.32 29.67 24.50
N GLY A 463 4.62 28.51 23.90
CA GLY A 463 4.16 27.20 24.34
C GLY A 463 2.75 26.82 23.84
N GLN A 464 2.07 27.69 23.08
CA GLN A 464 0.74 27.39 22.55
C GLN A 464 0.83 26.29 21.49
N ARG A 465 0.00 25.27 21.63
CA ARG A 465 -0.08 24.13 20.69
C ARG A 465 -1.22 24.29 19.71
N TYR A 466 -0.97 23.84 18.48
CA TYR A 466 -1.90 23.75 17.37
C TYR A 466 -1.71 22.41 16.65
N VAL A 467 -2.64 22.04 15.79
CA VAL A 467 -2.53 20.88 14.89
C VAL A 467 -2.65 21.35 13.44
N MET A 468 -1.68 20.98 12.61
CA MET A 468 -1.74 21.14 11.16
C MET A 468 -2.08 19.80 10.50
N ARG A 469 -3.07 19.80 9.60
CA ARG A 469 -3.45 18.63 8.80
C ARG A 469 -3.41 19.00 7.33
N LYS A 470 -2.62 18.27 6.55
CA LYS A 470 -2.32 18.58 5.14
C LYS A 470 -2.57 17.39 4.21
N LYS A 471 -2.72 17.63 2.91
CA LYS A 471 -2.82 16.54 1.93
C LYS A 471 -1.53 15.73 1.85
N PRO A 472 -1.59 14.42 1.53
CA PRO A 472 -0.42 13.66 1.10
C PRO A 472 0.27 14.32 -0.10
N PRO A 473 1.60 14.32 -0.18
CA PRO A 473 2.33 14.84 -1.34
C PRO A 473 2.18 13.93 -2.56
N GLY A 474 2.17 14.51 -3.76
CA GLY A 474 2.13 13.79 -5.04
C GLY A 474 0.79 13.90 -5.78
N LYS A 475 0.62 13.10 -6.85
CA LYS A 475 -0.63 13.04 -7.61
C LYS A 475 -1.65 12.15 -6.90
N LEU A 476 -2.71 12.76 -6.36
CA LEU A 476 -3.81 12.05 -5.71
C LEU A 476 -4.49 11.07 -6.69
N VAL A 477 -4.71 9.83 -6.23
CA VAL A 477 -5.29 8.73 -7.04
C VAL A 477 -6.75 8.99 -7.43
N SER A 478 -7.47 9.80 -6.64
CA SER A 478 -8.78 10.34 -6.98
C SER A 478 -8.85 11.83 -6.63
N LYS A 479 -9.61 12.60 -7.42
CA LYS A 479 -9.99 13.99 -7.08
C LYS A 479 -10.84 14.11 -5.81
N THR A 480 -11.43 13.01 -5.34
CA THR A 480 -12.30 12.97 -4.15
C THR A 480 -11.59 12.52 -2.87
N ALA A 481 -10.36 12.00 -2.95
CA ALA A 481 -9.60 11.58 -1.78
C ALA A 481 -8.83 12.78 -1.17
N HIS A 482 -8.54 12.72 0.14
CA HIS A 482 -7.71 13.69 0.85
C HIS A 482 -8.19 15.16 0.71
N GLN A 483 -9.50 15.39 0.77
CA GLN A 483 -10.10 16.73 0.67
C GLN A 483 -10.06 17.46 2.02
N VAL A 484 -8.87 17.87 2.47
CA VAL A 484 -8.71 18.63 3.72
C VAL A 484 -9.50 19.95 3.76
N GLU A 485 -9.90 20.48 2.60
CA GLU A 485 -10.83 21.61 2.50
C GLU A 485 -12.26 21.26 2.93
N ARG A 486 -12.72 20.02 2.72
CA ARG A 486 -14.01 19.53 3.27
C ARG A 486 -13.93 19.37 4.78
N GLU A 487 -12.83 18.78 5.27
CA GLU A 487 -12.56 18.59 6.70
C GLU A 487 -12.56 19.95 7.43
N TYR A 488 -11.80 20.92 6.93
CA TYR A 488 -11.84 22.30 7.44
C TYR A 488 -13.27 22.89 7.39
N ARG A 489 -13.98 22.74 6.26
CA ARG A 489 -15.31 23.34 6.08
C ARG A 489 -16.34 22.82 7.09
N VAL A 490 -16.37 21.51 7.36
CA VAL A 490 -17.33 20.94 8.32
C VAL A 490 -16.97 21.32 9.76
N ILE A 491 -15.68 21.28 10.13
CA ILE A 491 -15.22 21.69 11.46
C ILE A 491 -15.55 23.17 11.70
N HIS A 492 -15.22 24.05 10.75
CA HIS A 492 -15.46 25.49 10.86
C HIS A 492 -16.96 25.87 10.88
N ALA A 493 -17.82 25.10 10.22
CA ALA A 493 -19.27 25.25 10.32
C ALA A 493 -19.80 24.90 11.73
N LEU A 494 -19.22 23.89 12.37
CA LEU A 494 -19.64 23.38 13.67
C LEU A 494 -19.15 24.22 14.86
N GLU A 495 -18.12 25.05 14.70
CA GLU A 495 -17.62 26.00 15.73
C GLU A 495 -18.70 26.89 16.37
N LYS A 496 -19.86 27.05 15.72
CA LYS A 496 -20.98 27.89 16.15
C LYS A 496 -22.14 27.10 16.76
N THR A 497 -21.94 25.82 17.07
CA THR A 497 -22.97 24.88 17.53
C THR A 497 -22.66 24.33 18.93
N ASP A 498 -23.51 23.46 19.47
CA ASP A 498 -23.25 22.74 20.73
C ASP A 498 -22.47 21.42 20.55
N VAL A 499 -21.96 21.17 19.33
CA VAL A 499 -21.11 20.03 18.97
C VAL A 499 -19.63 20.35 19.25
N PRO A 500 -18.92 19.56 20.06
CA PRO A 500 -17.51 19.81 20.37
C PRO A 500 -16.63 19.48 19.16
N VAL A 501 -15.95 20.50 18.64
CA VAL A 501 -14.97 20.42 17.55
C VAL A 501 -13.74 21.30 17.88
N PRO A 502 -12.53 20.95 17.42
CA PRO A 502 -11.37 21.82 17.57
C PRO A 502 -11.59 23.12 16.79
N LYS A 503 -11.33 24.28 17.40
CA LYS A 503 -11.41 25.57 16.70
C LYS A 503 -10.44 25.59 15.51
N THR A 504 -10.89 26.01 14.33
CA THR A 504 -9.99 26.23 13.19
C THR A 504 -9.40 27.64 13.21
N TYR A 505 -8.19 27.79 12.65
CA TYR A 505 -7.47 29.07 12.59
C TYR A 505 -7.30 29.56 11.16
N CYS A 506 -6.97 28.66 10.23
CA CYS A 506 -6.89 28.98 8.80
C CYS A 506 -6.97 27.72 7.93
N LEU A 507 -7.44 27.90 6.69
CA LEU A 507 -7.24 26.99 5.57
C LEU A 507 -6.29 27.67 4.58
N CYS A 508 -5.28 26.94 4.11
CA CYS A 508 -4.38 27.37 3.06
C CYS A 508 -4.49 26.41 1.87
N THR A 509 -4.94 26.94 0.74
CA THR A 509 -5.00 26.24 -0.56
C THR A 509 -3.89 26.66 -1.52
N ASP A 510 -2.90 27.41 -1.03
CA ASP A 510 -1.72 27.81 -1.79
C ASP A 510 -0.59 26.78 -1.60
N ASP A 511 -0.44 25.91 -2.60
CA ASP A 511 0.61 24.89 -2.63
C ASP A 511 2.03 25.46 -2.56
N SER A 512 2.25 26.75 -2.84
CA SER A 512 3.58 27.37 -2.71
C SER A 512 4.07 27.51 -1.26
N VAL A 513 3.17 27.38 -0.27
CA VAL A 513 3.51 27.57 1.15
C VAL A 513 4.15 26.33 1.77
N VAL A 514 3.59 25.12 1.54
CA VAL A 514 4.11 23.83 2.07
C VAL A 514 4.06 22.67 1.07
N GLY A 515 3.87 22.95 -0.23
CA GLY A 515 3.82 21.94 -1.30
C GLY A 515 2.48 21.21 -1.49
N THR A 516 1.49 21.47 -0.62
CA THR A 516 0.14 20.86 -0.62
C THR A 516 -0.84 21.74 0.18
N PRO A 517 -2.17 21.65 -0.02
CA PRO A 517 -3.14 22.34 0.83
C PRO A 517 -3.13 21.78 2.26
N PHE A 518 -3.41 22.65 3.22
CA PHE A 518 -3.44 22.32 4.64
C PHE A 518 -4.38 23.24 5.42
N TYR A 519 -4.81 22.82 6.60
CA TYR A 519 -5.44 23.70 7.58
C TYR A 519 -4.79 23.57 8.95
N ILE A 520 -4.97 24.60 9.78
CA ILE A 520 -4.53 24.64 11.18
C ILE A 520 -5.75 24.72 12.08
N MET A 521 -5.76 23.88 13.13
CA MET A 521 -6.78 23.82 14.16
C MET A 521 -6.16 23.77 15.57
N GLU A 522 -7.01 23.88 16.58
CA GLU A 522 -6.69 23.79 17.99
C GLU A 522 -6.09 22.43 18.39
N PHE A 523 -5.11 22.46 19.30
CA PHE A 523 -4.67 21.25 19.98
C PHE A 523 -5.60 20.97 21.17
N LEU A 524 -6.49 19.98 21.02
CA LEU A 524 -7.36 19.54 22.10
C LEU A 524 -6.60 18.66 23.09
N ASP A 525 -6.21 19.27 24.22
CA ASP A 525 -5.38 18.66 25.25
C ASP A 525 -6.23 17.74 26.16
N GLY A 526 -6.56 16.54 25.67
CA GLY A 526 -7.45 15.58 26.33
C GLY A 526 -6.97 14.12 26.29
N ARG A 527 -7.91 13.18 26.44
CA ARG A 527 -7.70 11.71 26.39
C ARG A 527 -8.30 11.14 25.10
N ILE A 528 -7.52 10.34 24.37
CA ILE A 528 -8.04 9.40 23.36
C ILE A 528 -8.22 8.04 24.05
N ILE A 529 -9.30 7.31 23.73
CA ILE A 529 -9.63 6.03 24.36
C ILE A 529 -9.79 4.95 23.29
N GLU A 530 -8.78 4.09 23.12
CA GLU A 530 -8.74 3.07 22.05
C GLU A 530 -9.63 1.84 22.31
N ASP A 531 -9.83 1.45 23.57
CA ASP A 531 -10.76 0.39 23.94
C ASP A 531 -12.11 1.02 24.34
N PRO A 532 -13.19 0.82 23.55
CA PRO A 532 -14.49 1.39 23.84
C PRO A 532 -15.11 0.87 25.15
N ALA A 533 -14.58 -0.21 25.75
CA ALA A 533 -14.96 -0.66 27.09
C ALA A 533 -14.47 0.26 28.21
N MET A 534 -13.54 1.17 27.91
CA MET A 534 -12.95 2.15 28.85
C MET A 534 -12.35 1.45 30.08
N PRO A 535 -11.31 0.62 29.93
CA PRO A 535 -10.58 0.04 31.07
C PRO A 535 -9.94 1.16 31.91
N GLY A 536 -9.85 0.96 33.22
CA GLY A 536 -9.20 1.89 34.15
C GLY A 536 -10.04 3.06 34.67
N VAL A 537 -11.27 3.29 34.17
CA VAL A 537 -12.24 4.23 34.79
C VAL A 537 -13.28 3.51 35.64
N THR A 538 -13.91 4.22 36.58
CA THR A 538 -14.98 3.67 37.43
C THR A 538 -16.26 3.37 36.63
N PRO A 539 -17.17 2.50 37.12
CA PRO A 539 -18.46 2.25 36.46
C PRO A 539 -19.31 3.51 36.25
N ALA A 540 -19.26 4.48 37.17
CA ALA A 540 -20.00 5.73 37.05
C ALA A 540 -19.44 6.63 35.93
N GLU A 541 -18.11 6.79 35.88
CA GLU A 541 -17.45 7.52 34.79
C GLU A 541 -17.65 6.86 33.44
N ARG A 542 -17.59 5.52 33.37
CA ARG A 542 -17.84 4.74 32.14
C ARG A 542 -19.24 5.01 31.59
N SER A 543 -20.25 5.03 32.47
CA SER A 543 -21.63 5.35 32.10
C SER A 543 -21.74 6.77 31.53
N GLU A 544 -21.18 7.76 32.23
CA GLU A 544 -21.29 9.17 31.77
C GLU A 544 -20.44 9.47 30.53
N MET A 545 -19.27 8.84 30.36
CA MET A 545 -18.48 8.95 29.13
C MET A 545 -19.24 8.40 27.91
N TRP A 546 -19.92 7.26 28.04
CA TRP A 546 -20.78 6.73 26.98
C TRP A 546 -22.05 7.57 26.75
N HIS A 547 -22.66 8.05 27.83
CA HIS A 547 -23.84 8.93 27.80
C HIS A 547 -23.53 10.25 27.07
N ASP A 548 -22.39 10.89 27.34
CA ASP A 548 -21.98 12.11 26.65
C ASP A 548 -21.48 11.86 25.22
N ALA A 549 -20.90 10.69 24.94
CA ALA A 549 -20.53 10.27 23.58
C ALA A 549 -21.76 10.08 22.66
N ILE A 550 -22.83 9.43 23.14
CA ILE A 550 -24.07 9.29 22.35
C ILE A 550 -24.87 10.59 22.28
N ARG A 551 -24.90 11.38 23.37
CA ARG A 551 -25.47 12.73 23.39
C ARG A 551 -24.78 13.65 22.38
N THR A 552 -23.46 13.57 22.27
CA THR A 552 -22.66 14.34 21.30
C THR A 552 -23.01 13.96 19.85
N LEU A 553 -23.21 12.67 19.56
CA LEU A 553 -23.69 12.24 18.24
C LEU A 553 -25.11 12.76 17.95
N ALA A 554 -26.01 12.69 18.93
CA ALA A 554 -27.38 13.18 18.82
C ALA A 554 -27.45 14.71 18.58
N LYS A 555 -26.60 15.49 19.28
CA LYS A 555 -26.42 16.93 19.04
C LYS A 555 -26.00 17.24 17.60
N PHE A 556 -25.07 16.47 17.06
CA PHE A 556 -24.58 16.65 15.69
C PHE A 556 -25.65 16.28 14.64
N HIS A 557 -26.39 15.19 14.85
CA HIS A 557 -27.42 14.74 13.93
C HIS A 557 -28.69 15.61 13.89
N ARG A 558 -29.00 16.37 14.95
CA ARG A 558 -30.14 17.32 14.92
C ARG A 558 -29.87 18.62 14.16
N LEU A 559 -28.63 18.87 13.72
CA LEU A 559 -28.30 20.08 12.98
C LEU A 559 -28.86 20.04 11.56
N VAL A 560 -29.53 21.12 11.15
CA VAL A 560 -30.00 21.31 9.77
C VAL A 560 -28.81 21.80 8.93
N PRO A 561 -28.39 21.09 7.86
CA PRO A 561 -27.18 21.46 7.10
C PRO A 561 -27.19 22.90 6.57
N LYS A 562 -28.37 23.39 6.18
CA LYS A 562 -28.56 24.75 5.68
C LYS A 562 -28.18 25.81 6.71
N ASP A 563 -28.66 25.66 7.94
CA ASP A 563 -28.55 26.69 8.98
C ASP A 563 -27.10 26.86 9.49
N ILE A 564 -26.25 25.86 9.22
CA ILE A 564 -24.80 25.87 9.47
C ILE A 564 -23.94 26.07 8.20
N GLY A 565 -24.54 26.35 7.04
CA GLY A 565 -23.80 26.63 5.80
C GLY A 565 -23.18 25.41 5.10
N LEU A 566 -23.79 24.23 5.28
CA LEU A 566 -23.42 22.94 4.68
C LEU A 566 -24.48 22.40 3.69
N GLU A 567 -25.37 23.25 3.16
CA GLU A 567 -26.44 22.85 2.23
C GLU A 567 -25.95 22.14 0.95
N ASP A 568 -24.80 22.54 0.40
CA ASP A 568 -24.13 21.91 -0.75
C ASP A 568 -23.03 20.89 -0.35
N PHE A 569 -22.83 20.64 0.94
CA PHE A 569 -21.79 19.71 1.43
C PHE A 569 -22.06 18.24 1.06
N GLY A 570 -23.29 17.91 0.67
CA GLY A 570 -23.72 16.60 0.20
C GLY A 570 -25.14 16.66 -0.39
N ARG A 571 -25.72 15.51 -0.74
CA ARG A 571 -27.10 15.44 -1.26
C ARG A 571 -28.06 15.00 -0.13
N PRO A 572 -29.13 15.75 0.18
CA PRO A 572 -29.96 15.49 1.35
C PRO A 572 -30.80 14.21 1.28
N SER A 573 -31.22 13.78 0.07
CA SER A 573 -32.01 12.57 -0.15
C SER A 573 -31.25 11.52 -0.99
N GLY A 574 -31.73 10.28 -0.99
CA GLY A 574 -31.14 9.12 -1.65
C GLY A 574 -29.81 8.69 -1.05
N PHE A 575 -29.61 8.78 0.28
CA PHE A 575 -28.33 8.42 0.89
C PHE A 575 -27.98 6.95 0.67
N TYR A 576 -28.88 6.04 1.05
CA TYR A 576 -28.62 4.62 0.90
C TYR A 576 -28.57 4.18 -0.56
N ASP A 577 -29.39 4.74 -1.46
CA ASP A 577 -29.29 4.44 -2.90
C ASP A 577 -27.90 4.76 -3.47
N ARG A 578 -27.29 5.88 -3.05
CA ARG A 578 -25.91 6.21 -3.43
C ARG A 578 -24.93 5.18 -2.89
N GLN A 579 -25.06 4.79 -1.63
CA GLN A 579 -24.16 3.82 -1.00
C GLN A 579 -24.31 2.44 -1.64
N ILE A 580 -25.53 1.92 -1.81
CA ILE A 580 -25.85 0.66 -2.49
C ILE A 580 -25.26 0.65 -3.91
N LYS A 581 -25.48 1.70 -4.70
CA LYS A 581 -24.91 1.82 -6.05
C LYS A 581 -23.39 1.84 -6.02
N THR A 582 -22.79 2.55 -5.07
CA THR A 582 -21.33 2.68 -4.93
C THR A 582 -20.69 1.35 -4.55
N PHE A 583 -21.19 0.69 -3.49
CA PHE A 583 -20.68 -0.62 -3.06
C PHE A 583 -20.97 -1.73 -4.08
N SER A 584 -22.10 -1.71 -4.79
CA SER A 584 -22.38 -2.67 -5.88
C SER A 584 -21.40 -2.55 -7.05
N ILE A 585 -20.97 -1.33 -7.41
CA ILE A 585 -19.93 -1.11 -8.45
C ILE A 585 -18.55 -1.51 -7.92
N ILE A 586 -18.21 -1.07 -6.70
CA ILE A 586 -16.91 -1.31 -6.08
C ILE A 586 -16.67 -2.80 -5.81
N SER A 587 -17.64 -3.50 -5.25
CA SER A 587 -17.56 -4.94 -4.96
C SER A 587 -17.32 -5.75 -6.22
N LYS A 588 -18.08 -5.49 -7.30
CA LYS A 588 -17.90 -6.15 -8.60
C LYS A 588 -16.51 -5.89 -9.20
N ALA A 589 -15.98 -4.68 -9.07
CA ALA A 589 -14.64 -4.33 -9.56
C ALA A 589 -13.52 -5.00 -8.73
N GLN A 590 -13.73 -5.14 -7.41
CA GLN A 590 -12.76 -5.77 -6.50
C GLN A 590 -12.77 -7.30 -6.60
N ALA A 591 -13.94 -7.93 -6.81
CA ALA A 591 -14.07 -9.36 -7.07
C ALA A 591 -13.27 -9.83 -8.30
N ALA A 592 -13.16 -8.94 -9.31
CA ALA A 592 -12.43 -9.17 -10.54
C ALA A 592 -10.93 -8.82 -10.47
N ALA A 593 -10.42 -8.36 -9.31
CA ALA A 593 -8.98 -8.27 -9.09
C ALA A 593 -8.38 -9.68 -9.00
N VAL A 594 -7.26 -9.92 -9.68
CA VAL A 594 -6.60 -11.23 -9.76
C VAL A 594 -5.35 -11.24 -8.90
N ASP A 595 -5.13 -12.32 -8.16
CA ASP A 595 -3.93 -12.51 -7.35
C ASP A 595 -2.68 -12.69 -8.23
N VAL A 596 -1.61 -11.98 -7.87
CA VAL A 596 -0.35 -11.99 -8.63
C VAL A 596 0.34 -13.34 -8.62
N ASP A 597 0.13 -14.18 -7.59
CA ASP A 597 0.83 -15.45 -7.43
C ASP A 597 -0.10 -16.65 -7.73
N THR A 598 -1.32 -16.72 -7.20
CA THR A 598 -2.26 -17.84 -7.47
C THR A 598 -2.95 -17.75 -8.83
N LYS A 599 -3.02 -16.55 -9.42
CA LYS A 599 -3.78 -16.22 -10.65
C LYS A 599 -5.31 -16.35 -10.53
N GLU A 600 -5.82 -16.54 -9.32
CA GLU A 600 -7.26 -16.60 -9.08
C GLU A 600 -7.86 -15.20 -8.86
N PRO A 601 -9.13 -14.97 -9.25
CA PRO A 601 -9.84 -13.76 -8.86
C PRO A 601 -10.15 -13.76 -7.36
N VAL A 602 -10.14 -12.57 -6.74
CA VAL A 602 -10.54 -12.37 -5.32
C VAL A 602 -11.93 -12.91 -5.02
N GLY A 603 -12.82 -12.93 -6.02
CA GLY A 603 -14.13 -13.56 -5.93
C GLY A 603 -15.21 -12.66 -5.31
N GLN A 604 -16.47 -13.07 -5.54
CA GLN A 604 -17.65 -12.39 -5.01
C GLN A 604 -17.74 -12.51 -3.48
N ILE A 605 -18.41 -11.55 -2.84
CA ILE A 605 -18.88 -11.69 -1.47
C ILE A 605 -20.02 -12.74 -1.45
N PRO A 606 -20.09 -13.65 -0.46
CA PRO A 606 -21.23 -14.57 -0.33
C PRO A 606 -22.57 -13.83 -0.30
N HIS A 607 -23.57 -14.34 -1.04
CA HIS A 607 -24.93 -13.79 -1.12
C HIS A 607 -25.02 -12.32 -1.56
N ILE A 608 -24.02 -11.81 -2.29
CA ILE A 608 -23.94 -10.38 -2.66
C ILE A 608 -25.12 -9.93 -3.54
N GLU A 609 -25.62 -10.78 -4.43
CA GLU A 609 -26.80 -10.50 -5.23
C GLU A 609 -28.06 -10.36 -4.36
N GLU A 610 -28.31 -11.28 -3.41
CA GLU A 610 -29.49 -11.29 -2.53
C GLU A 610 -29.44 -10.18 -1.46
N ILE A 611 -28.25 -9.89 -0.92
CA ILE A 611 -28.00 -8.74 -0.03
C ILE A 611 -28.31 -7.43 -0.76
N LEU A 612 -27.83 -7.28 -2.00
CA LEU A 612 -28.09 -6.09 -2.80
C LEU A 612 -29.55 -5.99 -3.26
N GLU A 613 -30.25 -7.09 -3.51
CA GLU A 613 -31.69 -7.09 -3.75
C GLU A 613 -32.45 -6.55 -2.54
N TYR A 614 -32.20 -7.07 -1.34
CA TYR A 614 -32.86 -6.62 -0.11
C TYR A 614 -32.68 -5.12 0.14
N PHE A 615 -31.47 -4.58 -0.03
CA PHE A 615 -31.23 -3.15 0.19
C PHE A 615 -31.79 -2.25 -0.94
N ARG A 616 -31.95 -2.76 -2.17
CA ARG A 616 -32.57 -1.99 -3.27
C ARG A 616 -34.07 -1.82 -3.10
N ASP A 617 -34.74 -2.74 -2.42
CA ASP A 617 -36.17 -2.67 -2.17
C ASP A 617 -36.52 -1.51 -1.21
N LYS A 618 -37.32 -0.57 -1.73
CA LYS A 618 -37.77 0.63 -1.02
C LYS A 618 -38.76 0.35 0.10
N HIS A 619 -39.33 -0.86 0.19
CA HIS A 619 -40.15 -1.25 1.32
C HIS A 619 -39.33 -1.45 2.62
N PHE A 620 -38.05 -1.84 2.51
CA PHE A 620 -37.20 -2.08 3.67
C PHE A 620 -36.25 -0.91 4.01
N GLN A 621 -36.00 0.03 3.09
CA GLN A 621 -35.09 1.17 3.35
C GLN A 621 -35.68 2.15 4.38
N PRO A 622 -34.87 2.64 5.35
CA PRO A 622 -35.22 3.79 6.18
C PRO A 622 -35.50 5.05 5.36
N PHE A 623 -36.43 5.90 5.83
CA PHE A 623 -36.75 7.17 5.20
C PHE A 623 -35.55 8.15 5.22
N ASP A 624 -35.31 8.88 4.13
CA ASP A 624 -34.24 9.89 4.08
C ASP A 624 -34.42 10.99 5.15
N ARG A 625 -33.31 11.40 5.76
CA ARG A 625 -33.27 12.46 6.80
C ARG A 625 -32.38 13.65 6.45
N GLY A 626 -31.35 13.46 5.62
CA GLY A 626 -30.51 14.55 5.11
C GLY A 626 -29.74 15.33 6.17
N THR A 627 -29.31 14.68 7.25
CA THR A 627 -28.53 15.31 8.33
C THR A 627 -27.04 15.37 7.95
N PRO A 628 -26.22 16.15 8.66
CA PRO A 628 -24.79 15.89 8.75
C PRO A 628 -24.54 14.46 9.23
N VAL A 629 -23.48 13.84 8.71
CA VAL A 629 -23.00 12.48 9.03
C VAL A 629 -21.46 12.54 9.05
N HIS A 630 -20.84 12.00 10.10
CA HIS A 630 -19.40 11.91 10.29
C HIS A 630 -18.80 10.83 9.38
N GLY A 631 -19.49 9.69 9.25
CA GLY A 631 -19.14 8.57 8.38
C GLY A 631 -18.31 7.49 9.07
N ASP A 632 -17.57 7.87 10.11
CA ASP A 632 -16.80 6.99 11.00
C ASP A 632 -16.80 7.54 12.44
N TYR A 633 -17.98 7.66 13.05
CA TYR A 633 -18.09 8.05 14.47
C TYR A 633 -17.86 6.84 15.37
N LYS A 634 -16.87 6.92 16.26
CA LYS A 634 -16.46 5.83 17.19
C LYS A 634 -15.62 6.40 18.35
N ILE A 635 -15.51 5.66 19.46
CA ILE A 635 -14.94 6.16 20.73
C ILE A 635 -13.47 6.62 20.60
N ASP A 636 -12.67 5.96 19.77
CA ASP A 636 -11.27 6.30 19.49
C ASP A 636 -11.11 7.52 18.57
N ASN A 637 -12.17 7.95 17.89
CA ASN A 637 -12.26 9.23 17.19
C ASN A 637 -12.76 10.38 18.09
N LEU A 638 -12.96 10.16 19.40
CA LEU A 638 -13.39 11.18 20.36
C LEU A 638 -12.25 11.59 21.32
N VAL A 639 -12.10 12.90 21.50
CA VAL A 639 -11.27 13.46 22.57
C VAL A 639 -12.14 13.65 23.79
N PHE A 640 -11.84 12.95 24.89
CA PHE A 640 -12.45 13.19 26.19
C PHE A 640 -11.65 14.23 26.99
N HIS A 641 -12.30 14.95 27.90
CA HIS A 641 -11.60 15.85 28.82
C HIS A 641 -10.58 15.07 29.69
N LYS A 642 -9.47 15.71 30.08
CA LYS A 642 -8.38 15.07 30.85
C LYS A 642 -8.85 14.34 32.10
N THR A 643 -9.80 14.94 32.80
CA THR A 643 -10.22 14.56 34.17
C THR A 643 -11.74 14.44 34.33
N GLU A 644 -12.53 14.72 33.28
CA GLU A 644 -14.00 14.73 33.36
C GLU A 644 -14.59 13.75 32.31
N PRO A 645 -15.74 13.12 32.59
CA PRO A 645 -16.36 12.13 31.72
C PRO A 645 -17.17 12.77 30.57
N ARG A 646 -16.59 13.75 29.85
CA ARG A 646 -17.25 14.46 28.74
C ARG A 646 -16.37 14.55 27.49
N VAL A 647 -17.00 14.66 26.32
CA VAL A 647 -16.34 14.88 25.04
C VAL A 647 -15.94 16.35 24.90
N ILE A 648 -14.72 16.60 24.41
CA ILE A 648 -14.19 17.94 24.08
C ILE A 648 -13.83 18.10 22.60
N GLY A 649 -13.88 17.03 21.80
CA GLY A 649 -13.80 17.13 20.35
C GLY A 649 -14.09 15.82 19.63
N ILE A 650 -14.63 15.93 18.41
CA ILE A 650 -14.75 14.85 17.44
C ILE A 650 -13.62 15.00 16.40
N LEU A 651 -12.92 13.92 16.08
CA LEU A 651 -11.79 13.87 15.15
C LEU A 651 -12.08 13.01 13.91
N ASP A 652 -11.24 13.19 12.88
CA ASP A 652 -11.19 12.41 11.64
C ASP A 652 -12.39 12.54 10.70
N TRP A 653 -12.70 13.80 10.37
CA TRP A 653 -13.81 14.22 9.50
C TRP A 653 -13.70 13.84 8.01
N GLU A 654 -12.76 12.99 7.58
CA GLU A 654 -12.50 12.74 6.15
C GLU A 654 -13.65 12.01 5.43
N MET A 655 -14.45 11.23 6.18
CA MET A 655 -15.62 10.52 5.65
C MET A 655 -16.91 11.37 5.64
N SER A 656 -16.86 12.60 6.16
CA SER A 656 -18.06 13.38 6.49
C SER A 656 -18.86 13.86 5.27
N THR A 657 -20.18 13.86 5.40
CA THR A 657 -21.12 14.14 4.30
C THR A 657 -22.51 14.53 4.81
N ILE A 658 -23.44 14.79 3.88
CA ILE A 658 -24.88 14.86 4.17
C ILE A 658 -25.51 13.52 3.79
N GLY A 659 -26.26 12.92 4.72
CA GLY A 659 -26.68 11.52 4.61
C GLY A 659 -27.77 11.09 5.59
N HIS A 660 -27.72 9.83 6.00
CA HIS A 660 -28.64 9.26 6.98
C HIS A 660 -27.94 8.95 8.31
N PRO A 661 -28.43 9.51 9.45
CA PRO A 661 -27.73 9.48 10.75
C PRO A 661 -27.55 8.07 11.35
N LEU A 662 -28.39 7.11 10.96
CA LEU A 662 -28.22 5.69 11.34
C LEU A 662 -26.83 5.13 11.02
N SER A 663 -26.16 5.66 9.98
CA SER A 663 -24.80 5.22 9.59
C SER A 663 -23.78 5.35 10.72
N ASP A 664 -23.83 6.43 11.50
CA ASP A 664 -22.88 6.66 12.59
C ASP A 664 -23.34 6.02 13.90
N ILE A 665 -24.65 5.89 14.13
CA ILE A 665 -25.21 5.14 15.26
C ILE A 665 -24.72 3.69 15.20
N ILE A 666 -24.84 3.05 14.03
CA ILE A 666 -24.41 1.65 13.81
C ILE A 666 -22.89 1.51 13.96
N ASN A 667 -22.09 2.49 13.49
CA ASN A 667 -20.64 2.50 13.66
C ASN A 667 -20.27 2.54 15.17
N LEU A 668 -20.93 3.41 15.94
CA LEU A 668 -20.74 3.56 17.38
C LEU A 668 -21.16 2.32 18.19
N ILE A 669 -22.30 1.68 17.85
CA ILE A 669 -22.79 0.48 18.58
C ILE A 669 -22.22 -0.84 18.04
N THR A 670 -21.32 -0.83 17.05
CA THR A 670 -20.71 -2.05 16.49
C THR A 670 -20.11 -3.01 17.54
N PRO A 671 -19.48 -2.56 18.65
CA PRO A 671 -19.06 -3.45 19.73
C PRO A 671 -20.21 -4.28 20.35
N TYR A 672 -21.39 -3.69 20.52
CA TYR A 672 -22.58 -4.39 21.02
C TYR A 672 -23.14 -5.38 20.00
N LEU A 673 -23.15 -5.01 18.71
CA LEU A 673 -23.63 -5.86 17.61
C LEU A 673 -22.74 -7.10 17.39
N LEU A 674 -21.43 -6.97 17.64
CA LEU A 674 -20.48 -8.09 17.65
C LEU A 674 -20.61 -8.96 18.91
N ALA A 675 -20.83 -8.35 20.07
CA ALA A 675 -20.96 -9.06 21.35
C ALA A 675 -22.24 -9.90 21.49
N SER A 676 -23.31 -9.53 20.78
CA SER A 676 -24.62 -10.18 20.84
C SER A 676 -24.76 -11.44 19.95
N GLN A 677 -23.75 -11.76 19.15
CA GLN A 677 -23.77 -12.94 18.28
C GLN A 677 -23.72 -14.24 19.11
N LYS A 678 -24.71 -15.12 18.90
CA LYS A 678 -24.94 -16.33 19.72
C LYS A 678 -23.90 -17.44 19.53
N LYS A 679 -23.15 -17.35 18.44
CA LYS A 679 -21.87 -18.03 18.20
C LYS A 679 -20.86 -16.94 17.86
N ASP A 680 -19.57 -17.21 18.05
CA ASP A 680 -18.56 -16.43 17.36
C ASP A 680 -18.75 -16.62 15.84
N PRO A 681 -19.03 -15.58 15.04
CA PRO A 681 -19.14 -15.73 13.59
C PRO A 681 -17.81 -16.12 12.90
N PHE A 682 -16.73 -16.15 13.70
CA PHE A 682 -15.34 -16.33 13.31
C PHE A 682 -14.70 -17.50 14.06
N GLU A 683 -15.53 -18.46 14.54
CA GLU A 683 -15.23 -19.65 15.37
C GLU A 683 -14.01 -20.49 14.91
N SER A 684 -13.56 -20.33 13.65
CA SER A 684 -12.36 -20.96 13.08
C SER A 684 -11.46 -20.03 12.23
N THR A 685 -11.70 -18.71 12.17
CA THR A 685 -11.02 -17.82 11.19
C THR A 685 -10.58 -16.46 11.75
N ILE A 686 -9.32 -16.43 12.23
CA ILE A 686 -8.41 -15.26 12.38
C ILE A 686 -9.03 -13.92 12.85
N ARG A 687 -8.90 -13.67 14.17
CA ARG A 687 -8.67 -12.33 14.78
C ARG A 687 -9.66 -11.20 14.45
N VAL A 688 -10.96 -11.46 14.38
CA VAL A 688 -11.90 -10.40 14.76
C VAL A 688 -11.69 -10.08 16.25
N LYS A 689 -11.71 -8.80 16.62
CA LYS A 689 -11.84 -8.42 18.03
C LYS A 689 -13.24 -8.85 18.48
N SER A 690 -13.35 -9.97 19.18
CA SER A 690 -14.55 -10.25 19.96
C SER A 690 -14.69 -9.17 21.04
N PHE A 691 -15.93 -8.80 21.36
CA PHE A 691 -16.24 -7.79 22.37
C PHE A 691 -17.00 -8.41 23.56
N PRO A 692 -16.50 -9.48 24.21
CA PRO A 692 -17.21 -10.15 25.30
C PRO A 692 -17.53 -9.21 26.46
N GLN A 693 -16.73 -8.18 26.66
CA GLN A 693 -16.93 -7.15 27.68
C GLN A 693 -18.16 -6.26 27.42
N PHE A 694 -18.75 -6.31 26.21
CA PHE A 694 -20.03 -5.66 25.85
C PHE A 694 -21.24 -6.59 25.97
N GLN A 695 -21.07 -7.85 26.38
CA GLN A 695 -22.19 -8.73 26.69
C GLN A 695 -22.95 -8.23 27.93
N SER A 696 -24.22 -8.61 28.06
CA SER A 696 -25.09 -8.15 29.15
C SER A 696 -24.46 -8.43 30.51
N SER A 697 -24.33 -7.39 31.34
CA SER A 697 -23.69 -7.42 32.67
C SER A 697 -22.19 -7.77 32.72
N ALA A 698 -21.50 -7.95 31.58
CA ALA A 698 -20.08 -8.33 31.55
C ALA A 698 -19.14 -7.21 32.06
N THR A 699 -19.47 -5.95 31.79
CA THR A 699 -18.74 -4.78 32.31
C THR A 699 -19.68 -3.86 33.09
N GLN A 700 -19.42 -3.67 34.38
CA GLN A 700 -20.19 -2.73 35.19
C GLN A 700 -20.08 -1.30 34.65
N GLY A 701 -21.22 -0.64 34.46
CA GLY A 701 -21.29 0.75 34.01
C GLY A 701 -21.10 0.95 32.49
N LEU A 702 -21.02 -0.11 31.68
CA LEU A 702 -21.45 0.05 30.28
C LEU A 702 -22.98 0.16 30.25
N PRO A 703 -23.55 1.14 29.52
CA PRO A 703 -24.99 1.18 29.28
C PRO A 703 -25.41 0.05 28.32
N SER A 704 -26.69 -0.32 28.32
CA SER A 704 -27.21 -1.23 27.29
C SER A 704 -27.36 -0.52 25.93
N GLN A 705 -27.48 -1.30 24.85
CA GLN A 705 -27.78 -0.75 23.53
C GLN A 705 -29.09 0.06 23.56
N ASP A 706 -30.16 -0.46 24.18
CA ASP A 706 -31.45 0.23 24.30
C ASP A 706 -31.33 1.56 25.06
N GLN A 707 -30.47 1.61 26.08
CA GLN A 707 -30.19 2.81 26.87
C GLN A 707 -29.45 3.87 26.04
N LEU A 708 -28.47 3.48 25.22
CA LEU A 708 -27.83 4.38 24.26
C LEU A 708 -28.83 4.91 23.23
N ILE A 709 -29.67 4.04 22.65
CA ILE A 709 -30.68 4.41 21.66
C ILE A 709 -31.73 5.36 22.26
N LYS A 710 -32.14 5.14 23.51
CA LYS A 710 -33.03 6.06 24.24
C LYS A 710 -32.38 7.44 24.44
N TRP A 711 -31.18 7.51 24.99
CA TRP A 711 -30.45 8.77 25.20
C TRP A 711 -30.19 9.52 23.89
N TYR A 712 -29.97 8.79 22.79
CA TYR A 712 -29.88 9.36 21.47
C TYR A 712 -31.21 10.02 21.05
N ALA A 713 -32.33 9.29 21.15
CA ALA A 713 -33.63 9.74 20.70
C ALA A 713 -34.14 10.98 21.46
N GLU A 714 -33.91 11.02 22.78
CA GLU A 714 -34.21 12.15 23.67
C GLU A 714 -33.55 13.48 23.24
N VAL A 715 -32.40 13.40 22.56
CA VAL A 715 -31.57 14.56 22.19
C VAL A 715 -31.64 14.89 20.68
N ALA A 716 -31.80 13.86 19.83
CA ALA A 716 -31.88 13.99 18.38
C ALA A 716 -33.30 14.28 17.85
N GLY A 717 -34.35 14.04 18.66
CA GLY A 717 -35.75 14.18 18.21
C GLY A 717 -36.20 13.09 17.23
N TRP A 718 -35.52 11.94 17.21
CA TRP A 718 -35.82 10.78 16.37
C TRP A 718 -35.42 9.49 17.07
N ASP A 719 -36.36 8.55 17.17
CA ASP A 719 -36.09 7.17 17.57
C ASP A 719 -35.57 6.34 16.38
N PRO A 720 -34.30 5.88 16.40
CA PRO A 720 -33.74 5.02 15.36
C PRO A 720 -34.12 3.54 15.52
N ASN A 721 -34.68 3.13 16.67
CA ASN A 721 -34.93 1.73 17.02
C ASN A 721 -35.70 0.94 15.93
N PRO A 722 -36.72 1.49 15.24
CA PRO A 722 -37.40 0.79 14.16
C PRO A 722 -36.48 0.29 13.04
N ASP A 723 -35.37 0.99 12.79
CA ASP A 723 -34.45 0.80 11.67
C ASP A 723 -33.14 0.09 12.05
N ILE A 724 -32.85 -0.12 13.34
CA ILE A 724 -31.53 -0.62 13.83
C ILE A 724 -31.13 -1.95 13.18
N ALA A 725 -32.06 -2.90 13.01
CA ALA A 725 -31.76 -4.18 12.38
C ALA A 725 -31.33 -4.03 10.91
N TRP A 726 -32.02 -3.17 10.14
CA TRP A 726 -31.64 -2.85 8.76
C TRP A 726 -30.30 -2.12 8.71
N GLY A 727 -30.10 -1.16 9.62
CA GLY A 727 -28.86 -0.40 9.76
C GLY A 727 -27.65 -1.29 10.07
N ALA A 728 -27.81 -2.26 10.97
CA ALA A 728 -26.78 -3.24 11.32
C ALA A 728 -26.40 -4.08 10.11
N ALA A 729 -27.39 -4.69 9.44
CA ALA A 729 -27.17 -5.43 8.20
C ALA A 729 -26.42 -4.60 7.14
N PHE A 730 -26.82 -3.34 6.95
CA PHE A 730 -26.17 -2.44 5.98
C PHE A 730 -24.75 -2.05 6.39
N GLY A 731 -24.50 -1.83 7.69
CA GLY A 731 -23.17 -1.54 8.24
C GLY A 731 -22.19 -2.69 8.04
N PHE A 732 -22.62 -3.92 8.31
CA PHE A 732 -21.81 -5.13 8.10
C PHE A 732 -21.59 -5.43 6.62
N PHE A 733 -22.57 -5.16 5.75
CA PHE A 733 -22.37 -5.18 4.30
C PHE A 733 -21.33 -4.16 3.82
N ARG A 734 -21.41 -2.89 4.29
CA ARG A 734 -20.39 -1.85 4.04
C ARG A 734 -19.00 -2.32 4.48
N ALA A 735 -18.89 -2.88 5.69
CA ALA A 735 -17.62 -3.41 6.21
C ALA A 735 -17.07 -4.54 5.32
N THR A 736 -17.93 -5.46 4.87
CA THR A 736 -17.53 -6.56 3.98
C THR A 736 -16.95 -6.05 2.65
N CYS A 737 -17.54 -5.01 2.05
CA CYS A 737 -16.97 -4.38 0.86
C CYS A 737 -15.62 -3.67 1.13
N ILE A 738 -15.40 -3.16 2.34
CA ILE A 738 -14.10 -2.59 2.73
C ILE A 738 -13.05 -3.72 2.85
N TYR A 739 -13.39 -4.85 3.46
CA TYR A 739 -12.53 -6.04 3.52
C TYR A 739 -12.24 -6.62 2.13
N GLN A 740 -13.23 -6.69 1.22
CA GLN A 740 -13.01 -7.07 -0.18
C GLN A 740 -12.06 -6.10 -0.90
N GLY A 741 -12.12 -4.80 -0.59
CA GLY A 741 -11.16 -3.82 -1.10
C GLY A 741 -9.74 -4.01 -0.56
N ILE A 742 -9.59 -4.52 0.66
CA ILE A 742 -8.28 -4.89 1.20
C ILE A 742 -7.78 -6.17 0.51
N ALA A 743 -8.63 -7.18 0.34
CA ALA A 743 -8.30 -8.40 -0.41
C ALA A 743 -7.87 -8.09 -1.85
N ALA A 744 -8.57 -7.21 -2.57
CA ALA A 744 -8.19 -6.77 -3.91
C ALA A 744 -6.82 -6.08 -3.94
N ARG A 745 -6.51 -5.19 -2.99
CA ARG A 745 -5.18 -4.55 -2.91
C ARG A 745 -4.08 -5.53 -2.50
N TRP A 746 -4.38 -6.50 -1.66
CA TRP A 746 -3.45 -7.57 -1.28
C TRP A 746 -3.14 -8.48 -2.49
N ALA A 747 -4.17 -8.90 -3.22
CA ALA A 747 -4.07 -9.73 -4.42
C ALA A 747 -3.15 -9.13 -5.48
N VAL A 748 -3.31 -7.83 -5.79
CA VAL A 748 -2.41 -7.10 -6.72
C VAL A 748 -1.12 -6.57 -6.06
N ARG A 749 -0.78 -7.06 -4.86
CA ARG A 749 0.41 -6.74 -4.05
C ARG A 749 0.63 -5.22 -3.78
N GLN A 750 -0.46 -4.44 -3.81
CA GLN A 750 -0.51 -3.03 -3.39
C GLN A 750 -0.62 -2.87 -1.86
N ALA A 751 -1.03 -3.92 -1.14
CA ALA A 751 -1.01 -3.98 0.32
C ALA A 751 -0.29 -5.26 0.77
N SER A 752 0.80 -5.12 1.52
CA SER A 752 1.74 -6.21 1.82
C SER A 752 1.97 -6.48 3.32
N SER A 753 1.26 -5.80 4.22
CA SER A 753 1.34 -6.07 5.66
C SER A 753 0.53 -7.31 6.03
N ALA A 754 0.97 -8.06 7.06
CA ALA A 754 0.24 -9.23 7.56
C ALA A 754 -1.23 -8.88 7.93
N LYS A 755 -1.44 -7.71 8.57
CA LYS A 755 -2.78 -7.18 8.87
C LYS A 755 -3.65 -6.96 7.62
N ALA A 756 -3.06 -6.72 6.45
CA ALA A 756 -3.82 -6.67 5.19
C ALA A 756 -4.22 -8.06 4.69
N MET A 757 -3.43 -9.10 4.97
CA MET A 757 -3.79 -10.49 4.70
C MET A 757 -4.88 -10.98 5.66
N ASP A 758 -4.76 -10.72 6.97
CA ASP A 758 -5.80 -11.02 7.96
C ASP A 758 -7.15 -10.39 7.54
N ASN A 759 -7.13 -9.09 7.24
CA ASN A 759 -8.29 -8.35 6.74
C ASN A 759 -8.80 -8.83 5.36
N ALA A 760 -7.96 -9.43 4.52
CA ALA A 760 -8.40 -9.99 3.25
C ALA A 760 -9.23 -11.27 3.46
N LEU A 761 -8.77 -12.14 4.36
CA LEU A 761 -9.45 -13.39 4.74
C LEU A 761 -10.81 -13.11 5.39
N MET A 762 -10.95 -11.99 6.11
CA MET A 762 -12.22 -11.56 6.72
C MET A 762 -13.37 -11.34 5.72
N ARG A 763 -13.10 -11.19 4.42
CA ARG A 763 -14.14 -10.99 3.38
C ARG A 763 -15.25 -12.04 3.41
N HIS A 764 -14.90 -13.32 3.57
CA HIS A 764 -15.89 -14.41 3.52
C HIS A 764 -16.77 -14.46 4.78
N PRO A 765 -16.22 -14.57 6.01
CA PRO A 765 -17.03 -14.60 7.23
C PRO A 765 -17.91 -13.36 7.42
N MET A 766 -17.39 -12.16 7.11
CA MET A 766 -18.16 -10.92 7.21
C MET A 766 -19.34 -10.89 6.21
N GLY A 767 -19.18 -11.45 5.02
CA GLY A 767 -20.26 -11.58 4.04
C GLY A 767 -21.38 -12.51 4.50
N THR A 768 -21.01 -13.66 5.07
CA THR A 768 -21.98 -14.59 5.68
C THR A 768 -22.72 -13.93 6.85
N LEU A 769 -22.02 -13.21 7.72
CA LEU A 769 -22.65 -12.47 8.84
C LEU A 769 -23.58 -11.36 8.34
N ALA A 770 -23.18 -10.58 7.32
CA ALA A 770 -24.03 -9.58 6.70
C ALA A 770 -25.31 -10.20 6.10
N TRP A 771 -25.22 -11.41 5.52
CA TRP A 771 -26.39 -12.14 5.03
C TRP A 771 -27.32 -12.60 6.15
N THR A 772 -26.78 -13.14 7.26
CA THR A 772 -27.58 -13.50 8.44
C THR A 772 -28.35 -12.29 8.98
N LEU A 773 -27.69 -11.14 9.13
CA LEU A 773 -28.33 -9.90 9.59
C LEU A 773 -29.40 -9.39 8.60
N VAL A 774 -29.23 -9.59 7.29
CA VAL A 774 -30.27 -9.32 6.27
C VAL A 774 -31.47 -10.26 6.46
N GLN A 775 -31.27 -11.55 6.74
CA GLN A 775 -32.36 -12.49 7.01
C GLN A 775 -33.14 -12.11 8.28
N GLU A 776 -32.44 -11.80 9.37
CA GLU A 776 -33.05 -11.36 10.64
C GLU A 776 -33.85 -10.05 10.46
N ALA A 777 -33.28 -9.05 9.79
CA ALA A 777 -33.98 -7.78 9.51
C ALA A 777 -35.21 -7.98 8.60
N ARG A 778 -35.12 -8.88 7.61
CA ARG A 778 -36.24 -9.29 6.74
C ARG A 778 -37.32 -10.07 7.50
N GLN A 779 -36.98 -10.83 8.54
CA GLN A 779 -37.95 -11.48 9.44
C GLN A 779 -38.64 -10.46 10.36
N ALA A 780 -37.87 -9.63 11.07
CA ALA A 780 -38.41 -8.62 11.98
C ALA A 780 -39.36 -7.63 11.27
N SER A 781 -39.07 -7.28 10.02
CA SER A 781 -39.98 -6.50 9.17
C SER A 781 -41.30 -7.24 8.89
N LYS A 782 -41.26 -8.52 8.50
CA LYS A 782 -42.46 -9.34 8.26
C LYS A 782 -43.31 -9.57 9.52
N GLU A 783 -42.71 -9.58 10.70
CA GLU A 783 -43.41 -9.69 11.97
C GLU A 783 -44.11 -8.36 12.33
N LYS A 784 -43.44 -7.22 12.13
CA LYS A 784 -44.07 -5.88 12.22
C LYS A 784 -45.24 -5.70 11.23
N SER A 785 -45.22 -6.35 10.08
CA SER A 785 -46.31 -6.31 9.08
C SER A 785 -47.49 -7.26 9.37
N LYS A 786 -47.48 -7.99 10.49
CA LYS A 786 -48.56 -8.89 10.93
C LYS A 786 -49.27 -8.42 12.21
N LEU A 787 -48.82 -7.31 12.79
CA LEU A 787 -49.34 -6.66 13.99
C LEU A 787 -50.07 -5.36 13.61
#